data_AF-A0A4Y8LXW5-F1
#
_entry.id   AF-A0A4Y8LXW5-F1
#
_cell.length_a   1.000
_cell.length_b   1.000
_cell.length_c   1.000
_cell.angle_alpha   90.00
_cell.angle_beta   90.00
_cell.angle_gamma   90.00
#
_symmetry.space_group_name_H-M   'P 1'
#
loop_
_entity.id
_entity.type
_entity.pdbx_description
1 polymer ?
#
loop_
_entity_poly.entity_id
_entity_poly.type
_entity_poly.pdbx_seq_one_letter_code
_entity_poly.pdbx_strand_id
1 'polypeptide(L)'
;MIKKQLISLLILCLVVTIGVVPSSNAAETTIVQYAINNGDLSNGLTNWETGDASKFTARKHLTLKPGAALWRAIPITGMANAPAAGDSVHAKATVILNGDVTKNDNVLIRMNAGSALAEINDLSGLERGKEIDVTTKFINNNGVIPTGQNDLWIEIHNDTPGTIEISKLVVWGEANGVVKNYATYDFSAGMAGWDNNGADKSYLTGSLLMLPGAAAWRNIPYGEGNDKPQAGDKIKVKTDLFVDEGVNRTDGVFVRVHDTKGTQVDLKNIADTPRGTWFTVQDAVMTNGGILHDDAVEIWVELHNETDKPVRIRNIGISAEREESMSKYDVNGDKAIDAKDEKALTVMLKSGKPDLKYDYDTDGQLTAKDLSFFRKYGLKRADEVYLNLKHFNFMNEKVTIDGIPMFITHLYSEPVDRNDLSKGYEWVGDPQEGFAAVDDVARAVIAYVEHYKTYGDAFSYDMIKRGLEFLMWMQHDDGDFDNFVVKDADGTIYKKDSHSSQKSFSWWAVRAYEAMGRSLPQLKKADKELGARVTARLNLNLKRLKEKTDPNYGQYVTLEGVKVAKWLLMGDVWVSSIAVNALREHYNATNDASVKKSIRESVRKLGEGIYMARRGTSFRDFPYGGIMQHNGDMTTPDRWDEWGSIQVRALAFAGKIAGQTQWIEAAEQAADAFLSDLLISGRAENLHPNKKPYPLINYGTASYVDNYLALYEVTGKKKYAVMAGLAGTWWTGNNVRSFPMFDQKNGYAYDGLYDTRVNINSGGESLDEALRALLRIRNNSIAQSYLLGVTTSEHNAQTIEIENLYKSSAPADIEMTLPEGALNVPEKAVTKQDADSGSDEAKVYDDAMLVGDNTLIYPNWKGQKTIFVAASGHNNIRLFDDGSIQTSIPIDGKQGSFQAGDYVRLQFNGRVEFDTRLRAEVVAVNAAGEELLVADANDMSYHPRTWYSGDGAVSTTPRAAIPAGTVELVVRFITDADNPKPYEGYASIADAKIYKMSVPEVRYASPDSSGGAYVEMPTSQQKSFEIKVPKAGVYDVMLSSVAAGGDGAAPNVFIGFDDQAGNNVPLPNAPAGDVSLKRIAKVTLTAGKHELHLNNPSDTHKANIDAIILYPVESSVVISTLDGTQTQVVRDSVSGTLFVGTPVEAAARDRISINMPMNGVRGGQKVTLSGKVTNAAGKAVSGKTVTVTIGNVSAKGKTTDKGVFTVFLTLQPTLALGQHRVTATTGTGEGTTWISLTGNHSKPD
;
A
#
# COMPACT_ATOMS: atom_id res chain seq x y z
N MET A 1 -1.16 -59.26 35.31
CA MET A 1 -0.87 -60.31 34.30
C MET A 1 -1.55 -59.94 32.99
N ILE A 2 -0.75 -59.64 31.96
CA ILE A 2 -0.84 -60.16 30.58
C ILE A 2 -2.20 -60.06 29.82
N LYS A 3 -2.18 -59.17 28.79
CA LYS A 3 -2.64 -59.30 27.38
C LYS A 3 -4.13 -59.24 26.95
N LYS A 4 -4.25 -58.52 25.81
CA LYS A 4 -5.15 -58.66 24.62
C LYS A 4 -6.53 -57.97 24.74
N GLN A 5 -6.82 -56.94 23.94
CA GLN A 5 -7.27 -56.98 22.51
C GLN A 5 -8.48 -57.91 22.34
N LEU A 6 -9.59 -57.58 21.66
CA LEU A 6 -10.08 -56.44 20.88
C LEU A 6 -11.55 -56.83 20.53
N ILE A 7 -12.39 -55.85 20.18
CA ILE A 7 -13.67 -55.95 19.44
C ILE A 7 -15.00 -56.04 20.23
N SER A 8 -15.80 -55.00 19.96
CA SER A 8 -17.27 -54.90 19.90
C SER A 8 -18.09 -54.42 21.11
N LEU A 9 -18.91 -53.41 20.79
CA LEU A 9 -20.08 -52.87 21.47
C LEU A 9 -19.84 -51.98 22.70
N LEU A 10 -19.91 -50.66 22.51
CA LEU A 10 -20.70 -49.75 23.35
C LEU A 10 -20.70 -48.32 22.77
N ILE A 11 -21.76 -47.93 22.05
CA ILE A 11 -22.10 -46.51 21.79
C ILE A 11 -23.62 -46.34 21.91
N LEU A 12 -24.07 -45.86 23.08
CA LEU A 12 -25.23 -44.99 23.39
C LEU A 12 -25.34 -45.00 24.93
N CYS A 13 -25.23 -43.90 25.69
CA CYS A 13 -26.03 -42.69 25.60
C CYS A 13 -25.39 -41.44 26.26
N LEU A 14 -25.59 -40.31 25.57
CA LEU A 14 -25.91 -38.95 26.03
C LEU A 14 -25.12 -38.28 27.16
N VAL A 15 -24.32 -37.28 26.77
CA VAL A 15 -24.55 -35.88 27.19
C VAL A 15 -24.44 -35.01 25.93
N VAL A 16 -25.53 -34.33 25.60
CA VAL A 16 -25.64 -33.39 24.47
C VAL A 16 -25.28 -32.00 24.98
N THR A 17 -24.10 -31.49 24.61
CA THR A 17 -23.79 -30.06 24.59
C THR A 17 -23.87 -29.62 23.13
N ILE A 18 -24.96 -28.92 22.78
CA ILE A 18 -25.07 -28.24 21.49
C ILE A 18 -24.19 -26.99 21.59
N GLY A 19 -22.93 -27.10 21.19
CA GLY A 19 -22.13 -25.95 20.81
C GLY A 19 -22.59 -25.49 19.44
N VAL A 20 -23.43 -24.46 19.39
CA VAL A 20 -23.66 -23.72 18.15
C VAL A 20 -22.43 -22.86 17.91
N VAL A 21 -21.48 -23.38 17.14
CA VAL A 21 -20.51 -22.52 16.44
C VAL A 21 -21.33 -21.72 15.42
N PRO A 22 -21.26 -20.37 15.38
CA PRO A 22 -21.86 -19.63 14.29
C PRO A 22 -21.15 -20.07 13.01
N SER A 23 -21.87 -20.75 12.12
CA SER A 23 -21.35 -21.10 10.81
C SER A 23 -21.07 -19.82 10.04
N SER A 24 -19.81 -19.61 9.70
CA SER A 24 -19.36 -18.66 8.70
C SER A 24 -19.83 -19.13 7.32
N ASN A 25 -21.13 -19.01 7.01
CA ASN A 25 -21.60 -19.22 5.66
C ASN A 25 -21.45 -17.91 4.89
N ALA A 26 -20.27 -17.76 4.29
CA ALA A 26 -20.08 -16.86 3.17
C ALA A 26 -21.15 -17.16 2.10
N ALA A 27 -21.60 -16.12 1.38
CA ALA A 27 -22.50 -16.25 0.24
C ALA A 27 -22.11 -17.49 -0.60
N GLU A 28 -23.00 -18.47 -0.69
CA GLU A 28 -22.75 -19.72 -1.39
C GLU A 28 -22.57 -19.40 -2.89
N THR A 29 -21.31 -19.38 -3.33
CA THR A 29 -20.96 -19.41 -4.75
C THR A 29 -20.84 -20.87 -5.17
N THR A 30 -21.54 -21.27 -6.23
CA THR A 30 -21.33 -22.59 -6.83
C THR A 30 -20.10 -22.52 -7.74
N ILE A 31 -19.19 -23.49 -7.61
CA ILE A 31 -18.09 -23.65 -8.57
C ILE A 31 -18.61 -24.39 -9.80
N VAL A 32 -18.58 -23.71 -10.93
CA VAL A 32 -18.97 -24.26 -12.23
C VAL A 32 -17.69 -24.60 -13.00
N GLN A 33 -17.59 -25.81 -13.52
CA GLN A 33 -16.46 -26.23 -14.36
C GLN A 33 -16.92 -26.19 -15.82
N TYR A 34 -16.18 -25.50 -16.68
CA TYR A 34 -16.49 -25.45 -18.10
C TYR A 34 -15.60 -26.43 -18.85
N ALA A 35 -16.23 -27.23 -19.71
CA ALA A 35 -15.53 -28.27 -20.43
C ALA A 35 -14.64 -27.66 -21.54
N ILE A 36 -13.34 -27.95 -21.49
CA ILE A 36 -12.44 -27.85 -22.65
C ILE A 36 -11.99 -29.26 -23.01
N ASN A 37 -12.09 -29.59 -24.30
CA ASN A 37 -11.57 -30.85 -24.80
C ASN A 37 -10.05 -30.82 -24.85
N ASN A 38 -9.40 -31.24 -23.76
CA ASN A 38 -7.94 -31.33 -23.67
C ASN A 38 -7.33 -32.32 -24.69
N GLY A 39 -8.14 -33.22 -25.26
CA GLY A 39 -7.73 -34.05 -26.38
C GLY A 39 -7.27 -33.24 -27.61
N ASP A 40 -7.78 -32.03 -27.80
CA ASP A 40 -7.42 -31.14 -28.91
C ASP A 40 -5.92 -30.77 -28.85
N LEU A 41 -5.36 -30.54 -27.65
CA LEU A 41 -3.93 -30.22 -27.45
C LEU A 41 -3.02 -31.39 -27.84
N SER A 42 -3.50 -32.62 -27.64
CA SER A 42 -2.75 -33.85 -27.92
C SER A 42 -2.90 -34.39 -29.35
N ASN A 43 -3.78 -33.78 -30.15
CA ASN A 43 -4.07 -34.18 -31.53
C ASN A 43 -3.81 -33.07 -32.56
N GLY A 44 -3.11 -31.99 -32.17
CA GLY A 44 -2.68 -30.93 -33.08
C GLY A 44 -3.65 -29.76 -33.21
N LEU A 45 -4.28 -29.35 -32.10
CA LEU A 45 -5.16 -28.17 -32.02
C LEU A 45 -6.43 -28.24 -32.89
N THR A 46 -7.10 -29.40 -32.91
CA THR A 46 -8.40 -29.55 -33.60
C THR A 46 -9.42 -28.52 -33.08
N ASN A 47 -10.04 -27.74 -33.98
CA ASN A 47 -10.98 -26.64 -33.68
C ASN A 47 -10.39 -25.41 -32.96
N TRP A 48 -9.10 -25.16 -33.15
CA TRP A 48 -8.47 -23.88 -32.82
C TRP A 48 -8.06 -23.16 -34.11
N GLU A 49 -8.15 -21.84 -34.09
CA GLU A 49 -7.49 -20.99 -35.07
C GLU A 49 -6.04 -20.77 -34.63
N THR A 50 -5.11 -20.69 -35.58
CA THR A 50 -3.68 -20.51 -35.29
C THR A 50 -3.09 -19.46 -36.21
N GLY A 51 -2.19 -18.63 -35.70
CA GLY A 51 -1.43 -17.70 -36.53
C GLY A 51 -0.42 -18.41 -37.43
N ASP A 52 0.30 -19.38 -36.88
CA ASP A 52 1.28 -20.21 -37.59
C ASP A 52 1.24 -21.66 -37.06
N ALA A 53 0.56 -22.54 -37.78
CA ALA A 53 0.38 -23.93 -37.40
C ALA A 53 1.71 -24.70 -37.31
N SER A 54 2.77 -24.26 -38.00
CA SER A 54 4.09 -24.94 -37.98
C SER A 54 4.81 -24.81 -36.64
N LYS A 55 4.38 -23.86 -35.79
CA LYS A 55 4.93 -23.64 -34.44
C LYS A 55 4.33 -24.55 -33.37
N PHE A 56 3.39 -25.41 -33.75
CA PHE A 56 2.71 -26.32 -32.85
C PHE A 56 3.05 -27.77 -33.19
N THR A 57 3.36 -28.57 -32.19
CA THR A 57 3.57 -30.01 -32.38
C THR A 57 2.94 -30.79 -31.23
N ALA A 58 1.97 -31.65 -31.55
CA ALA A 58 1.41 -32.56 -30.56
C ALA A 58 2.44 -33.65 -30.21
N ARG A 59 2.62 -33.89 -28.92
CA ARG A 59 3.53 -34.91 -28.39
C ARG A 59 2.77 -35.88 -27.52
N LYS A 60 3.02 -37.17 -27.72
CA LYS A 60 2.48 -38.26 -26.90
C LYS A 60 3.64 -39.05 -26.32
N HIS A 61 3.65 -39.22 -25.01
CA HIS A 61 4.69 -39.95 -24.28
C HIS A 61 4.07 -41.04 -23.43
N LEU A 62 4.79 -42.14 -23.25
CA LEU A 62 4.59 -43.04 -22.12
C LEU A 62 5.18 -42.37 -20.88
N THR A 63 4.35 -42.00 -19.92
CA THR A 63 4.77 -41.45 -18.65
C THR A 63 4.89 -42.55 -17.61
N LEU A 64 6.03 -42.60 -16.93
CA LEU A 64 6.38 -43.54 -15.88
C LEU A 64 6.54 -42.78 -14.56
N LYS A 65 5.63 -43.01 -13.61
CA LYS A 65 5.76 -42.53 -12.23
C LYS A 65 6.72 -43.43 -11.42
N PRO A 66 7.14 -42.99 -10.22
CA PRO A 66 7.91 -43.84 -9.32
C PRO A 66 7.25 -45.21 -9.07
N GLY A 67 8.04 -46.28 -9.23
CA GLY A 67 7.61 -47.67 -9.12
C GLY A 67 6.83 -48.21 -10.32
N ALA A 68 6.83 -47.52 -11.46
CA ALA A 68 6.22 -48.02 -12.70
C ALA A 68 7.03 -49.20 -13.28
N ALA A 69 6.34 -50.24 -13.75
CA ALA A 69 6.95 -51.35 -14.47
C ALA A 69 6.02 -51.88 -15.57
N LEU A 70 6.58 -52.14 -16.76
CA LEU A 70 5.89 -52.69 -17.91
C LEU A 70 6.72 -53.77 -18.59
N TRP A 71 6.07 -54.73 -19.23
CA TRP A 71 6.77 -55.78 -19.95
C TRP A 71 6.05 -56.22 -21.22
N ARG A 72 6.84 -56.70 -22.17
CA ARG A 72 6.36 -57.25 -23.44
C ARG A 72 7.30 -58.31 -23.99
N ALA A 73 6.75 -59.44 -24.42
CA ALA A 73 7.50 -60.49 -25.10
C ALA A 73 7.63 -60.25 -26.61
N ILE A 74 8.80 -60.56 -27.16
CA ILE A 74 9.05 -60.77 -28.58
C ILE A 74 9.41 -62.24 -28.82
N PRO A 75 8.63 -63.00 -29.60
CA PRO A 75 8.92 -64.41 -29.86
C PRO A 75 10.27 -64.63 -30.55
N ILE A 76 11.06 -65.57 -30.05
CA ILE A 76 12.35 -65.99 -30.63
C ILE A 76 12.05 -67.05 -31.70
N THR A 77 12.01 -66.64 -32.97
CA THR A 77 11.59 -67.51 -34.09
C THR A 77 12.70 -67.79 -35.10
N GLY A 78 13.78 -67.00 -35.09
CA GLY A 78 14.85 -67.10 -36.08
C GLY A 78 14.48 -66.65 -37.50
N MET A 79 13.28 -66.09 -37.70
CA MET A 79 12.84 -65.52 -38.98
C MET A 79 13.55 -64.18 -39.30
N ALA A 80 13.48 -63.73 -40.55
CA ALA A 80 14.04 -62.43 -40.95
C ALA A 80 13.43 -61.29 -40.10
N ASN A 81 14.29 -60.48 -39.46
CA ASN A 81 13.92 -59.41 -38.51
C ASN A 81 13.23 -59.88 -37.21
N ALA A 82 13.41 -61.13 -36.79
CA ALA A 82 12.99 -61.62 -35.48
C ALA A 82 14.20 -62.07 -34.63
N PRO A 83 14.08 -62.07 -33.29
CA PRO A 83 15.14 -62.59 -32.41
C PRO A 83 15.47 -64.06 -32.71
N ALA A 84 16.76 -64.39 -32.69
CA ALA A 84 17.28 -65.75 -32.80
C ALA A 84 18.31 -66.04 -31.70
N ALA A 85 18.43 -67.31 -31.30
CA ALA A 85 19.52 -67.74 -30.43
C ALA A 85 20.88 -67.40 -31.08
N GLY A 86 21.79 -66.80 -30.31
CA GLY A 86 23.08 -66.31 -30.81
C GLY A 86 23.11 -64.83 -31.23
N ASP A 87 21.96 -64.16 -31.36
CA ASP A 87 21.92 -62.72 -31.60
C ASP A 87 22.30 -61.94 -30.33
N SER A 88 23.14 -60.91 -30.46
CA SER A 88 23.36 -59.91 -29.39
C SER A 88 22.25 -58.86 -29.41
N VAL A 89 21.60 -58.57 -28.27
CA VAL A 89 20.40 -57.73 -28.23
C VAL A 89 20.67 -56.33 -27.70
N HIS A 90 20.03 -55.35 -28.34
CA HIS A 90 20.15 -53.95 -27.98
C HIS A 90 18.78 -53.29 -27.97
N ALA A 91 18.64 -52.27 -27.12
CA ALA A 91 17.52 -51.35 -27.19
C ALA A 91 18.00 -49.90 -27.08
N LYS A 92 17.32 -49.01 -27.80
CA LYS A 92 17.49 -47.56 -27.72
C LYS A 92 16.15 -46.92 -27.42
N ALA A 93 16.08 -46.10 -26.38
CA ALA A 93 14.91 -45.31 -26.07
C ALA A 93 15.19 -43.83 -26.18
N THR A 94 14.19 -43.10 -26.65
CA THR A 94 14.17 -41.64 -26.63
C THR A 94 13.33 -41.23 -25.42
N VAL A 95 13.97 -40.58 -24.44
CA VAL A 95 13.42 -40.37 -23.10
C VAL A 95 13.59 -38.92 -22.65
N ILE A 96 12.73 -38.48 -21.72
CA ILE A 96 12.91 -37.25 -20.95
C ILE A 96 12.98 -37.65 -19.49
N LEU A 97 14.09 -37.30 -18.84
CA LEU A 97 14.24 -37.41 -17.40
C LEU A 97 13.79 -36.09 -16.79
N ASN A 98 12.66 -36.04 -16.09
CA ASN A 98 12.21 -34.79 -15.49
C ASN A 98 13.18 -34.35 -14.39
N GLY A 99 13.16 -33.05 -14.04
CA GLY A 99 14.04 -32.45 -13.02
C GLY A 99 13.90 -33.07 -11.63
N ASP A 100 12.80 -33.79 -11.36
CA ASP A 100 12.55 -34.53 -10.12
C ASP A 100 13.24 -35.91 -10.08
N VAL A 101 13.88 -36.35 -11.16
CA VAL A 101 14.68 -37.59 -11.23
C VAL A 101 16.05 -37.38 -10.58
N THR A 102 16.09 -37.57 -9.27
CA THR A 102 17.26 -37.30 -8.39
C THR A 102 18.19 -38.50 -8.18
N LYS A 103 17.80 -39.71 -8.59
CA LYS A 103 18.64 -40.92 -8.53
C LYS A 103 19.12 -41.33 -9.92
N ASN A 104 20.40 -41.67 -10.04
CA ASN A 104 20.99 -42.11 -11.31
C ASN A 104 21.00 -43.64 -11.46
N ASP A 105 21.00 -44.37 -10.34
CA ASP A 105 20.94 -45.84 -10.36
C ASP A 105 19.48 -46.26 -10.54
N ASN A 106 19.13 -46.67 -11.77
CA ASN A 106 17.79 -47.08 -12.12
C ASN A 106 17.81 -47.98 -13.34
N VAL A 107 17.19 -49.15 -13.26
CA VAL A 107 16.88 -49.93 -14.44
C VAL A 107 15.73 -49.23 -15.16
N LEU A 108 15.99 -48.65 -16.33
CA LEU A 108 14.97 -48.02 -17.17
C LEU A 108 14.44 -49.01 -18.19
N ILE A 109 15.32 -49.74 -18.87
CA ILE A 109 14.98 -50.80 -19.82
C ILE A 109 15.87 -52.01 -19.54
N ARG A 110 15.27 -53.20 -19.54
CA ARG A 110 15.95 -54.49 -19.45
C ARG A 110 15.49 -55.41 -20.58
N MET A 111 16.45 -56.03 -21.24
CA MET A 111 16.25 -57.10 -22.21
C MET A 111 16.54 -58.45 -21.53
N ASN A 112 15.57 -59.37 -21.52
CA ASN A 112 15.66 -60.61 -20.73
C ASN A 112 15.24 -61.83 -21.56
N ALA A 113 16.09 -62.85 -21.61
CA ALA A 113 15.75 -64.17 -22.16
C ALA A 113 16.39 -65.25 -21.27
N GLY A 114 15.65 -65.69 -20.24
CA GLY A 114 16.12 -66.58 -19.16
C GLY A 114 17.02 -65.90 -18.12
N SER A 115 17.69 -64.81 -18.49
CA SER A 115 18.45 -63.90 -17.60
C SER A 115 18.54 -62.51 -18.23
N ALA A 116 18.88 -61.48 -17.44
CA ALA A 116 19.06 -60.11 -17.94
C ALA A 116 20.29 -60.01 -18.86
N LEU A 117 20.05 -59.74 -20.15
CA LEU A 117 21.07 -59.72 -21.21
C LEU A 117 21.68 -58.32 -21.38
N ALA A 118 20.84 -57.28 -21.44
CA ALA A 118 21.25 -55.89 -21.65
C ALA A 118 20.31 -54.92 -20.92
N GLU A 119 20.84 -53.82 -20.39
CA GLU A 119 20.08 -52.84 -19.60
C GLU A 119 20.48 -51.39 -19.89
N ILE A 120 19.53 -50.48 -19.71
CA ILE A 120 19.79 -49.07 -19.41
C ILE A 120 19.64 -48.94 -17.90
N ASN A 121 20.73 -49.04 -17.14
CA ASN A 121 20.70 -49.09 -15.68
C ASN A 121 21.45 -47.94 -14.97
N ASP A 122 21.95 -46.99 -15.75
CA ASP A 122 22.75 -45.86 -15.29
C ASP A 122 22.30 -44.62 -16.05
N LEU A 123 21.72 -43.66 -15.31
CA LEU A 123 21.22 -42.40 -15.81
C LEU A 123 22.18 -41.22 -15.52
N SER A 124 23.40 -41.51 -15.09
CA SER A 124 24.41 -40.49 -14.80
C SER A 124 24.85 -39.76 -16.08
N GLY A 125 25.09 -38.45 -15.97
CA GLY A 125 25.51 -37.60 -17.08
C GLY A 125 24.42 -37.27 -18.11
N LEU A 126 23.20 -37.81 -17.95
CA LEU A 126 22.07 -37.51 -18.82
C LEU A 126 21.41 -36.18 -18.45
N GLU A 127 21.14 -35.34 -19.44
CA GLU A 127 20.51 -34.03 -19.22
C GLU A 127 19.05 -34.19 -18.77
N ARG A 128 18.65 -33.44 -17.74
CA ARG A 128 17.26 -33.42 -17.26
C ARG A 128 16.44 -32.40 -18.04
N GLY A 129 15.14 -32.64 -18.14
CA GLY A 129 14.20 -31.74 -18.81
C GLY A 129 14.22 -31.82 -20.34
N LYS A 130 15.18 -32.51 -20.96
CA LYS A 130 15.32 -32.61 -22.42
C LYS A 130 15.14 -34.03 -22.94
N GLU A 131 14.77 -34.11 -24.22
CA GLU A 131 14.64 -35.36 -24.96
C GLU A 131 16.03 -35.89 -25.34
N ILE A 132 16.35 -37.11 -24.89
CA ILE A 132 17.67 -37.74 -25.02
C ILE A 132 17.54 -39.19 -25.49
N ASP A 133 18.46 -39.63 -26.35
CA ASP A 133 18.57 -41.02 -26.78
C ASP A 133 19.50 -41.80 -25.84
N VAL A 134 18.99 -42.87 -25.24
CA VAL A 134 19.73 -43.78 -24.35
C VAL A 134 19.73 -45.19 -24.92
N THR A 135 20.86 -45.90 -24.82
CA THR A 135 21.03 -47.26 -25.37
C THR A 135 21.50 -48.24 -24.30
N THR A 136 21.02 -49.49 -24.37
CA THR A 136 21.38 -50.56 -23.43
C THR A 136 22.86 -50.92 -23.46
N LYS A 137 23.44 -51.22 -22.30
CA LYS A 137 24.74 -51.85 -22.10
C LYS A 137 24.56 -53.35 -21.80
N PHE A 138 25.49 -54.20 -22.22
CA PHE A 138 25.41 -55.64 -21.93
C PHE A 138 25.71 -55.93 -20.46
N ILE A 139 24.92 -56.85 -19.87
CA ILE A 139 25.02 -57.21 -18.45
C ILE A 139 25.49 -58.65 -18.27
N ASN A 140 24.89 -59.60 -18.98
CA ASN A 140 25.31 -61.02 -18.96
C ASN A 140 25.38 -61.59 -20.37
N ASN A 141 26.13 -62.68 -20.54
CA ASN A 141 26.28 -63.42 -21.81
C ASN A 141 26.67 -62.53 -23.02
N ASN A 142 27.35 -61.40 -22.80
CA ASN A 142 27.65 -60.40 -23.83
C ASN A 142 26.40 -59.94 -24.62
N GLY A 143 25.24 -59.89 -23.97
CA GLY A 143 23.96 -59.54 -24.61
C GLY A 143 23.40 -60.63 -25.53
N VAL A 144 24.01 -61.82 -25.59
CA VAL A 144 23.65 -62.88 -26.54
C VAL A 144 22.46 -63.70 -26.03
N ILE A 145 21.47 -63.92 -26.89
CA ILE A 145 20.31 -64.77 -26.61
C ILE A 145 20.76 -66.24 -26.47
N PRO A 146 20.54 -66.90 -25.33
CA PRO A 146 20.87 -68.32 -25.14
C PRO A 146 19.99 -69.25 -25.97
N THR A 147 20.49 -70.44 -26.30
CA THR A 147 19.68 -71.51 -26.90
C THR A 147 18.60 -71.99 -25.93
N GLY A 148 17.41 -72.28 -26.42
CA GLY A 148 16.30 -72.86 -25.64
C GLY A 148 15.34 -71.86 -24.99
N GLN A 149 15.47 -70.56 -25.29
CA GLN A 149 14.51 -69.53 -24.88
C GLN A 149 13.42 -69.35 -25.94
N ASN A 150 12.17 -69.15 -25.50
CA ASN A 150 11.02 -68.94 -26.39
C ASN A 150 10.75 -67.47 -26.70
N ASP A 151 11.04 -66.58 -25.75
CA ASP A 151 10.73 -65.15 -25.84
C ASP A 151 11.90 -64.29 -25.36
N LEU A 152 12.07 -63.15 -26.02
CA LEU A 152 12.87 -62.02 -25.56
C LEU A 152 11.93 -61.02 -24.90
N TRP A 153 12.03 -60.87 -23.59
CA TRP A 153 11.24 -59.91 -22.82
C TRP A 153 11.90 -58.54 -22.82
N ILE A 154 11.11 -57.53 -23.13
CA ILE A 154 11.43 -56.13 -22.88
C ILE A 154 10.74 -55.74 -21.59
N GLU A 155 11.50 -55.31 -20.59
CA GLU A 155 10.97 -54.77 -19.34
C GLU A 155 11.35 -53.28 -19.26
N ILE A 156 10.38 -52.41 -18.97
CA ILE A 156 10.57 -50.98 -18.74
C ILE A 156 10.26 -50.70 -17.28
N HIS A 157 11.14 -50.01 -16.57
CA HIS A 157 11.00 -49.73 -15.14
C HIS A 157 11.29 -48.25 -14.82
N ASN A 158 10.72 -47.75 -13.73
CA ASN A 158 11.13 -46.49 -13.10
C ASN A 158 11.19 -46.66 -11.59
N ASP A 159 12.37 -47.00 -11.08
CA ASP A 159 12.68 -47.11 -9.65
C ASP A 159 13.23 -45.79 -9.06
N THR A 160 13.15 -44.69 -9.82
CA THR A 160 13.56 -43.36 -9.35
C THR A 160 12.42 -42.67 -8.59
N PRO A 161 12.73 -41.69 -7.71
CA PRO A 161 11.71 -40.86 -7.07
C PRO A 161 10.99 -39.88 -8.00
N GLY A 162 11.44 -39.73 -9.26
CA GLY A 162 10.93 -38.74 -10.22
C GLY A 162 10.18 -39.35 -11.41
N THR A 163 9.79 -38.50 -12.35
CA THR A 163 9.00 -38.91 -13.52
C THR A 163 9.89 -39.08 -14.75
N ILE A 164 9.69 -40.19 -15.49
CA ILE A 164 10.37 -40.45 -16.76
C ILE A 164 9.33 -40.52 -17.88
N GLU A 165 9.57 -39.83 -18.98
CA GLU A 165 8.74 -39.89 -20.20
C GLU A 165 9.51 -40.62 -21.31
N ILE A 166 8.84 -41.49 -22.07
CA ILE A 166 9.41 -42.20 -23.22
C ILE A 166 8.58 -41.91 -24.47
N SER A 167 9.19 -41.33 -25.50
CA SER A 167 8.52 -41.09 -26.79
C SER A 167 8.65 -42.30 -27.71
N LYS A 168 9.83 -42.93 -27.74
CA LYS A 168 10.16 -44.00 -28.68
C LYS A 168 11.07 -45.06 -28.08
N LEU A 169 10.88 -46.32 -28.50
CA LEU A 169 11.76 -47.44 -28.17
C LEU A 169 12.04 -48.27 -29.43
N VAL A 170 13.31 -48.51 -29.73
CA VAL A 170 13.77 -49.36 -30.83
C VAL A 170 14.54 -50.52 -30.25
N VAL A 171 14.21 -51.75 -30.66
CA VAL A 171 14.84 -52.98 -30.20
C VAL A 171 15.36 -53.74 -31.41
N TRP A 172 16.64 -54.11 -31.39
CA TRP A 172 17.28 -54.84 -32.48
C TRP A 172 18.26 -55.88 -31.93
N GLY A 173 18.74 -56.75 -32.81
CA GLY A 173 19.91 -57.55 -32.49
C GLY A 173 20.88 -57.68 -33.63
N GLU A 174 22.07 -58.16 -33.29
CA GLU A 174 23.20 -58.26 -34.20
C GLU A 174 23.85 -59.65 -34.10
N ALA A 175 24.05 -60.28 -35.24
CA ALA A 175 24.83 -61.51 -35.37
C ALA A 175 25.68 -61.45 -36.64
N ASN A 176 26.97 -61.79 -36.53
CA ASN A 176 27.93 -61.79 -37.63
C ASN A 176 27.97 -60.47 -38.44
N GLY A 177 27.76 -59.32 -37.78
CA GLY A 177 27.75 -57.99 -38.40
C GLY A 177 26.46 -57.62 -39.15
N VAL A 178 25.39 -58.41 -39.03
CA VAL A 178 24.07 -58.11 -39.62
C VAL A 178 23.11 -57.62 -38.53
N VAL A 179 22.60 -56.40 -38.68
CA VAL A 179 21.61 -55.79 -37.76
C VAL A 179 20.19 -56.18 -38.18
N LYS A 180 19.40 -56.69 -37.22
CA LYS A 180 17.99 -57.09 -37.37
C LYS A 180 17.12 -56.21 -36.48
N ASN A 181 16.28 -55.34 -37.05
CA ASN A 181 15.32 -54.55 -36.27
C ASN A 181 14.15 -55.45 -35.83
N TYR A 182 14.03 -55.72 -34.53
CA TYR A 182 12.99 -56.60 -33.99
C TYR A 182 11.68 -55.87 -33.77
N ALA A 183 11.74 -54.66 -33.21
CA ALA A 183 10.56 -53.87 -32.92
C ALA A 183 10.88 -52.39 -32.82
N THR A 184 9.92 -51.56 -33.22
CA THR A 184 9.92 -50.14 -32.93
C THR A 184 8.57 -49.78 -32.33
N TYR A 185 8.59 -49.22 -31.13
CA TYR A 185 7.41 -48.73 -30.42
C TYR A 185 7.46 -47.21 -30.39
N ASP A 186 6.50 -46.61 -31.09
CA ASP A 186 6.19 -45.19 -31.00
C ASP A 186 4.98 -45.06 -30.08
N PHE A 187 5.19 -44.57 -28.87
CA PHE A 187 4.13 -44.52 -27.85
C PHE A 187 3.01 -43.54 -28.22
N SER A 188 3.13 -42.78 -29.32
CA SER A 188 2.01 -42.05 -29.91
C SER A 188 0.89 -42.94 -30.46
N ALA A 189 1.20 -44.18 -30.84
CA ALA A 189 0.24 -45.14 -31.39
C ALA A 189 -0.50 -45.98 -30.33
N GLY A 190 -0.16 -45.82 -29.04
CA GLY A 190 -0.77 -46.55 -27.95
C GLY A 190 0.18 -47.53 -27.23
N MET A 191 -0.31 -48.18 -26.18
CA MET A 191 0.40 -49.21 -25.40
C MET A 191 -0.08 -50.65 -25.71
N ALA A 192 -0.70 -50.87 -26.87
CA ALA A 192 -1.30 -52.16 -27.20
C ALA A 192 -0.26 -53.30 -27.17
N GLY A 193 -0.54 -54.35 -26.40
CA GLY A 193 0.34 -55.52 -26.22
C GLY A 193 1.45 -55.35 -25.17
N TRP A 194 1.37 -54.33 -24.32
CA TRP A 194 2.20 -54.18 -23.13
C TRP A 194 1.39 -54.50 -21.87
N ASP A 195 1.94 -55.36 -21.01
CA ASP A 195 1.44 -55.56 -19.66
C ASP A 195 2.08 -54.55 -18.71
N ASN A 196 1.40 -54.16 -17.63
CA ASN A 196 1.92 -53.20 -16.66
C ASN A 196 1.44 -53.47 -15.23
N ASN A 197 2.14 -52.89 -14.25
CA ASN A 197 1.85 -53.04 -12.82
C ASN A 197 0.88 -51.99 -12.24
N GLY A 198 0.14 -51.27 -13.08
CA GLY A 198 -0.83 -50.24 -12.68
C GLY A 198 -0.97 -49.11 -13.70
N ALA A 199 -2.20 -48.88 -14.17
CA ALA A 199 -2.51 -47.82 -15.13
C ALA A 199 -2.37 -46.39 -14.55
N ASP A 200 -2.31 -46.26 -13.22
CA ASP A 200 -2.03 -45.02 -12.50
C ASP A 200 -0.54 -44.66 -12.46
N LYS A 201 0.33 -45.65 -12.71
CA LYS A 201 1.79 -45.51 -12.69
C LYS A 201 2.40 -45.40 -14.08
N SER A 202 1.80 -46.08 -15.05
CA SER A 202 2.24 -46.10 -16.44
C SER A 202 1.08 -45.77 -17.37
N TYR A 203 1.09 -44.59 -17.96
CA TYR A 203 0.00 -44.13 -18.82
C TYR A 203 0.51 -43.21 -19.93
N LEU A 204 -0.27 -43.10 -21.00
CA LEU A 204 0.01 -42.17 -22.08
C LEU A 204 -0.39 -40.76 -21.69
N THR A 205 0.50 -39.81 -21.90
CA THR A 205 0.20 -38.38 -21.77
C THR A 205 0.32 -37.68 -23.10
N GLY A 206 -0.63 -36.80 -23.37
CA GLY A 206 -0.60 -35.88 -24.50
C GLY A 206 -0.22 -34.47 -24.03
N SER A 207 0.59 -33.78 -24.81
CA SER A 207 0.92 -32.36 -24.61
C SER A 207 1.09 -31.66 -25.94
N LEU A 208 0.96 -30.34 -25.93
CA LEU A 208 1.24 -29.51 -27.08
C LEU A 208 2.56 -28.79 -26.87
N LEU A 209 3.52 -29.02 -27.77
CA LEU A 209 4.75 -28.22 -27.84
C LEU A 209 4.47 -26.94 -28.64
N MET A 210 4.82 -25.80 -28.06
CA MET A 210 4.64 -24.46 -28.63
C MET A 210 6.01 -23.81 -28.81
N LEU A 211 6.39 -23.46 -30.03
CA LEU A 211 7.65 -22.75 -30.33
C LEU A 211 7.53 -21.24 -30.00
N PRO A 212 8.65 -20.50 -29.87
CA PRO A 212 8.64 -19.05 -29.66
C PRO A 212 7.74 -18.29 -30.66
N GLY A 213 6.89 -17.42 -30.12
CA GLY A 213 5.87 -16.66 -30.85
C GLY A 213 4.74 -17.52 -31.44
N ALA A 214 4.43 -18.67 -30.85
CA ALA A 214 3.24 -19.46 -31.18
C ALA A 214 1.99 -18.81 -30.57
N ALA A 215 0.90 -18.73 -31.35
CA ALA A 215 -0.39 -18.21 -30.90
C ALA A 215 -1.56 -19.01 -31.51
N ALA A 216 -2.52 -19.38 -30.68
CA ALA A 216 -3.74 -20.09 -31.09
C ALA A 216 -4.94 -19.63 -30.27
N TRP A 217 -6.15 -19.62 -30.82
CA TRP A 217 -7.35 -19.18 -30.10
C TRP A 217 -8.59 -19.98 -30.50
N ARG A 218 -9.57 -20.05 -29.60
CA ARG A 218 -10.88 -20.68 -29.84
C ARG A 218 -11.97 -20.01 -29.02
N ASN A 219 -13.20 -20.07 -29.52
CA ASN A 219 -14.40 -19.73 -28.77
C ASN A 219 -14.86 -20.92 -27.90
N ILE A 220 -15.45 -20.66 -26.74
CA ILE A 220 -16.13 -21.67 -25.90
C ILE A 220 -17.65 -21.40 -25.91
N PRO A 221 -18.49 -22.45 -26.01
CA PRO A 221 -19.95 -22.31 -25.94
C PRO A 221 -20.41 -21.50 -24.71
N TYR A 222 -21.07 -20.37 -24.95
CA TYR A 222 -21.57 -19.44 -23.93
C TYR A 222 -23.09 -19.56 -23.76
N GLY A 223 -23.61 -19.44 -22.53
CA GLY A 223 -25.06 -19.40 -22.27
C GLY A 223 -25.51 -20.08 -20.96
N GLU A 224 -26.82 -20.29 -20.83
CA GLU A 224 -27.44 -20.86 -19.63
C GLU A 224 -27.09 -22.35 -19.43
N GLY A 225 -26.70 -22.74 -18.20
CA GLY A 225 -26.40 -24.13 -17.81
C GLY A 225 -25.22 -24.26 -16.84
N ASN A 226 -25.13 -25.39 -16.11
CA ASN A 226 -24.04 -25.66 -15.15
C ASN A 226 -22.74 -26.16 -15.81
N ASP A 227 -22.64 -26.11 -17.13
CA ASP A 227 -21.51 -26.57 -17.93
C ASP A 227 -21.02 -25.49 -18.91
N LYS A 228 -21.63 -24.30 -18.91
CA LYS A 228 -21.30 -23.18 -19.80
C LYS A 228 -21.08 -21.87 -19.03
N PRO A 229 -20.13 -21.02 -19.46
CA PRO A 229 -19.95 -19.67 -18.94
C PRO A 229 -21.12 -18.77 -19.29
N GLN A 230 -21.46 -17.87 -18.36
CA GLN A 230 -22.48 -16.83 -18.53
C GLN A 230 -22.03 -15.50 -17.90
N ALA A 231 -22.69 -14.42 -18.27
CA ALA A 231 -22.51 -13.09 -17.70
C ALA A 231 -22.54 -13.11 -16.17
N GLY A 232 -21.57 -12.45 -15.54
CA GLY A 232 -21.43 -12.44 -14.07
C GLY A 232 -20.65 -13.61 -13.47
N ASP A 233 -20.29 -14.63 -14.25
CA ASP A 233 -19.40 -15.70 -13.76
C ASP A 233 -17.97 -15.16 -13.56
N LYS A 234 -17.37 -15.44 -12.40
CA LYS A 234 -15.98 -15.08 -12.12
C LYS A 234 -15.02 -16.18 -12.57
N ILE A 235 -14.38 -15.99 -13.71
CA ILE A 235 -13.52 -16.96 -14.40
C ILE A 235 -12.21 -17.21 -13.65
N LYS A 236 -11.83 -18.48 -13.60
CA LYS A 236 -10.51 -18.98 -13.19
C LYS A 236 -9.99 -19.95 -14.24
N VAL A 237 -8.68 -19.92 -14.47
CA VAL A 237 -8.00 -20.78 -15.43
C VAL A 237 -6.87 -21.50 -14.73
N LYS A 238 -6.70 -22.79 -15.04
CA LYS A 238 -5.54 -23.59 -14.63
C LYS A 238 -4.99 -24.36 -15.82
N THR A 239 -3.69 -24.56 -15.86
CA THR A 239 -3.05 -25.41 -16.88
C THR A 239 -1.76 -26.02 -16.35
N ASP A 240 -1.34 -27.14 -16.91
CA ASP A 240 0.00 -27.69 -16.65
C ASP A 240 0.98 -27.19 -17.72
N LEU A 241 2.12 -26.69 -17.28
CA LEU A 241 3.23 -26.26 -18.12
C LEU A 241 4.48 -27.10 -17.85
N PHE A 242 5.30 -27.25 -18.89
CA PHE A 242 6.66 -27.74 -18.82
C PHE A 242 7.54 -26.78 -19.59
N VAL A 243 8.48 -26.14 -18.89
CA VAL A 243 9.38 -25.13 -19.46
C VAL A 243 10.84 -25.53 -19.23
N ASP A 244 11.69 -25.19 -20.18
CA ASP A 244 13.13 -25.42 -20.11
C ASP A 244 13.82 -24.51 -19.07
N GLU A 245 15.03 -24.88 -18.66
CA GLU A 245 15.89 -24.02 -17.84
C GLU A 245 16.14 -22.66 -18.51
N GLY A 246 16.14 -21.58 -17.73
CA GLY A 246 16.36 -20.21 -18.21
C GLY A 246 15.11 -19.46 -18.70
N VAL A 247 13.93 -20.10 -18.74
CA VAL A 247 12.66 -19.38 -18.88
C VAL A 247 12.27 -18.84 -17.51
N ASN A 248 12.56 -17.56 -17.23
CA ASN A 248 12.19 -16.90 -15.96
C ASN A 248 11.65 -15.50 -16.23
N ARG A 249 10.32 -15.37 -16.32
CA ARG A 249 9.65 -14.13 -16.75
C ARG A 249 8.28 -13.97 -16.08
N THR A 250 7.87 -12.72 -15.89
CA THR A 250 6.57 -12.30 -15.31
C THR A 250 5.62 -11.66 -16.35
N ASP A 251 6.02 -11.61 -17.62
CA ASP A 251 5.42 -10.75 -18.65
C ASP A 251 5.06 -11.49 -19.96
N GLY A 252 5.15 -12.81 -20.01
CA GLY A 252 4.77 -13.61 -21.20
C GLY A 252 3.47 -14.37 -20.99
N VAL A 253 2.48 -14.19 -21.86
CA VAL A 253 1.18 -14.87 -21.75
C VAL A 253 1.32 -16.33 -22.21
N PHE A 254 0.77 -17.27 -21.44
CA PHE A 254 0.64 -18.69 -21.81
C PHE A 254 -0.79 -19.07 -22.16
N VAL A 255 -1.74 -18.62 -21.34
CA VAL A 255 -3.18 -18.79 -21.57
C VAL A 255 -3.86 -17.48 -21.27
N ARG A 256 -4.70 -17.02 -22.18
CA ARG A 256 -5.56 -15.85 -21.99
C ARG A 256 -7.02 -16.26 -22.12
N VAL A 257 -7.86 -15.73 -21.25
CA VAL A 257 -9.31 -15.86 -21.35
C VAL A 257 -9.93 -14.48 -21.34
N HIS A 258 -10.72 -14.21 -22.38
CA HIS A 258 -11.29 -12.89 -22.60
C HIS A 258 -12.73 -12.97 -23.16
N ASP A 259 -13.54 -11.96 -22.90
CA ASP A 259 -14.78 -11.70 -23.62
C ASP A 259 -14.57 -10.59 -24.67
N THR A 260 -15.65 -10.09 -25.26
CA THR A 260 -15.60 -9.04 -26.29
C THR A 260 -15.17 -7.66 -25.76
N LYS A 261 -15.06 -7.47 -24.44
CA LYS A 261 -14.77 -6.18 -23.80
C LYS A 261 -13.39 -6.10 -23.18
N GLY A 262 -12.74 -7.23 -22.91
CA GLY A 262 -11.39 -7.25 -22.37
C GLY A 262 -10.98 -8.60 -21.81
N THR A 263 -9.76 -8.65 -21.28
CA THR A 263 -9.12 -9.87 -20.75
C THR A 263 -9.46 -10.10 -19.28
N GLN A 264 -10.18 -11.18 -18.97
CA GLN A 264 -10.54 -11.53 -17.60
C GLN A 264 -9.39 -12.22 -16.86
N VAL A 265 -8.66 -13.11 -17.53
CA VAL A 265 -7.55 -13.89 -16.94
C VAL A 265 -6.39 -14.01 -17.93
N ASP A 266 -5.17 -13.75 -17.46
CA ASP A 266 -3.92 -14.12 -18.12
C ASP A 266 -3.11 -15.03 -17.20
N LEU A 267 -2.65 -16.18 -17.69
CA LEU A 267 -1.63 -16.99 -17.05
C LEU A 267 -0.26 -16.57 -17.58
N LYS A 268 0.48 -15.77 -16.81
CA LYS A 268 1.77 -15.19 -17.24
C LYS A 268 2.92 -15.31 -16.24
N ASN A 269 2.62 -15.41 -14.95
CA ASN A 269 3.68 -15.51 -13.94
C ASN A 269 4.08 -16.96 -13.65
N ILE A 270 5.31 -17.33 -14.00
CA ILE A 270 5.90 -18.63 -13.68
C ILE A 270 7.24 -18.51 -12.94
N ALA A 271 7.54 -17.35 -12.35
CA ALA A 271 8.87 -17.05 -11.81
C ALA A 271 9.32 -18.08 -10.75
N ASP A 272 8.41 -18.48 -9.86
CA ASP A 272 8.69 -19.37 -8.72
C ASP A 272 8.32 -20.84 -8.97
N THR A 273 8.13 -21.24 -10.23
CA THR A 273 7.75 -22.63 -10.55
C THR A 273 8.96 -23.50 -10.88
N PRO A 274 8.87 -24.84 -10.74
CA PRO A 274 9.93 -25.75 -11.15
C PRO A 274 10.28 -25.66 -12.64
N ARG A 275 11.52 -26.04 -13.02
CA ARG A 275 11.98 -26.11 -14.42
C ARG A 275 12.31 -27.55 -14.80
N GLY A 276 12.18 -27.89 -16.09
CA GLY A 276 12.46 -29.25 -16.58
C GLY A 276 11.55 -30.34 -16.00
N THR A 277 10.42 -29.95 -15.40
CA THR A 277 9.37 -30.86 -14.91
C THR A 277 7.99 -30.20 -15.10
N TRP A 278 6.92 -31.00 -15.05
CA TRP A 278 5.56 -30.48 -15.14
C TRP A 278 5.15 -29.79 -13.83
N PHE A 279 4.53 -28.62 -13.95
CA PHE A 279 3.92 -27.91 -12.84
C PHE A 279 2.59 -27.29 -13.28
N THR A 280 1.68 -27.08 -12.32
CA THR A 280 0.40 -26.42 -12.57
C THR A 280 0.53 -24.92 -12.32
N VAL A 281 0.03 -24.12 -13.25
CA VAL A 281 -0.07 -22.66 -13.12
C VAL A 281 -1.53 -22.27 -12.99
N GLN A 282 -1.77 -21.37 -12.05
CA GLN A 282 -3.03 -20.66 -11.81
C GLN A 282 -2.65 -19.22 -11.46
N ASP A 283 -3.24 -18.23 -12.10
CA ASP A 283 -2.94 -16.82 -11.84
C ASP A 283 -4.23 -16.01 -11.62
N ALA A 284 -4.08 -14.87 -10.95
CA ALA A 284 -5.13 -14.00 -10.47
C ALA A 284 -5.52 -12.96 -11.54
N VAL A 285 -6.74 -13.08 -12.04
CA VAL A 285 -7.70 -12.02 -12.39
C VAL A 285 -7.08 -10.66 -12.82
N MET A 286 -7.27 -10.30 -14.09
CA MET A 286 -6.67 -9.09 -14.69
C MET A 286 -7.64 -7.89 -14.81
N THR A 287 -8.91 -8.11 -15.14
CA THR A 287 -9.92 -7.03 -15.26
C THR A 287 -11.29 -7.46 -14.72
N ASN A 288 -12.10 -6.49 -14.27
CA ASN A 288 -13.44 -6.70 -13.69
C ASN A 288 -13.50 -7.75 -12.56
N GLY A 289 -12.41 -7.95 -11.81
CA GLY A 289 -12.38 -9.02 -10.80
C GLY A 289 -12.49 -10.45 -11.39
N GLY A 290 -12.27 -10.63 -12.69
CA GLY A 290 -12.35 -11.90 -13.41
C GLY A 290 -13.76 -12.23 -13.87
N ILE A 291 -14.69 -11.30 -13.67
CA ILE A 291 -16.11 -11.46 -13.92
C ILE A 291 -16.40 -11.19 -15.40
N LEU A 292 -17.11 -12.12 -16.05
CA LEU A 292 -17.64 -11.92 -17.40
C LEU A 292 -18.62 -10.74 -17.42
N HIS A 293 -18.48 -9.85 -18.39
CA HIS A 293 -19.34 -8.67 -18.49
C HIS A 293 -20.81 -9.07 -18.66
N ASP A 294 -21.72 -8.21 -18.17
CA ASP A 294 -23.17 -8.49 -18.17
C ASP A 294 -23.76 -8.63 -19.58
N ASP A 295 -23.13 -8.01 -20.58
CA ASP A 295 -23.48 -8.07 -22.00
C ASP A 295 -22.59 -9.03 -22.80
N ALA A 296 -21.76 -9.84 -22.14
CA ALA A 296 -20.97 -10.86 -22.82
C ALA A 296 -21.92 -11.82 -23.58
N VAL A 297 -21.53 -12.19 -24.79
CA VAL A 297 -22.25 -13.14 -25.64
C VAL A 297 -21.38 -14.31 -26.07
N GLU A 298 -20.08 -14.23 -25.80
CA GLU A 298 -19.08 -15.24 -26.10
C GLU A 298 -17.86 -15.07 -25.19
N ILE A 299 -17.05 -16.11 -25.10
CA ILE A 299 -15.78 -16.13 -24.40
C ILE A 299 -14.75 -16.84 -25.27
N TRP A 300 -13.53 -16.32 -25.24
CA TRP A 300 -12.41 -16.79 -26.03
C TRP A 300 -11.30 -17.28 -25.11
N VAL A 301 -10.64 -18.36 -25.54
CA VAL A 301 -9.42 -18.88 -24.92
C VAL A 301 -8.32 -18.81 -25.94
N GLU A 302 -7.21 -18.18 -25.56
CA GLU A 302 -6.02 -18.07 -26.37
C GLU A 302 -4.84 -18.76 -25.68
N LEU A 303 -3.97 -19.35 -26.49
CA LEU A 303 -2.68 -19.91 -26.12
C LEU A 303 -1.59 -19.08 -26.75
N HIS A 304 -0.57 -18.73 -25.97
CA HIS A 304 0.55 -17.92 -26.41
C HIS A 304 1.87 -18.51 -25.91
N ASN A 305 2.92 -18.43 -26.71
CA ASN A 305 4.29 -18.61 -26.23
C ASN A 305 5.10 -17.36 -26.58
N GLU A 306 5.11 -16.39 -25.68
CA GLU A 306 5.88 -15.14 -25.83
C GLU A 306 7.32 -15.26 -25.28
N THR A 307 7.75 -16.48 -24.94
CA THR A 307 9.12 -16.75 -24.49
C THR A 307 10.05 -16.99 -25.69
N ASP A 308 11.35 -16.90 -25.44
CA ASP A 308 12.40 -17.20 -26.42
C ASP A 308 12.72 -18.70 -26.53
N LYS A 309 12.04 -19.56 -25.75
CA LYS A 309 12.21 -21.01 -25.75
C LYS A 309 10.91 -21.77 -26.03
N PRO A 310 10.98 -23.04 -26.45
CA PRO A 310 9.80 -23.87 -26.56
C PRO A 310 9.16 -24.15 -25.18
N VAL A 311 7.82 -24.24 -25.16
CA VAL A 311 7.04 -24.55 -23.95
C VAL A 311 6.08 -25.69 -24.27
N ARG A 312 5.90 -26.65 -23.35
CA ARG A 312 4.83 -27.65 -23.48
C ARG A 312 3.67 -27.33 -22.55
N ILE A 313 2.45 -27.48 -23.04
CA ILE A 313 1.22 -27.23 -22.30
C ILE A 313 0.27 -28.43 -22.36
N ARG A 314 -0.47 -28.69 -21.28
CA ARG A 314 -1.59 -29.64 -21.23
C ARG A 314 -2.59 -29.29 -20.10
N ASN A 315 -3.72 -29.98 -20.07
CA ASN A 315 -4.69 -29.92 -18.97
C ASN A 315 -5.24 -28.52 -18.67
N ILE A 316 -5.66 -27.78 -19.70
CA ILE A 316 -6.35 -26.50 -19.53
C ILE A 316 -7.71 -26.78 -18.92
N GLY A 317 -7.97 -26.18 -17.76
CA GLY A 317 -9.25 -26.17 -17.09
C GLY A 317 -9.73 -24.74 -16.91
N ILE A 318 -10.99 -24.47 -17.26
CA ILE A 318 -11.66 -23.21 -16.95
C ILE A 318 -12.80 -23.51 -16.00
N SER A 319 -12.89 -22.71 -14.95
CA SER A 319 -13.99 -22.76 -13.98
C SER A 319 -14.46 -21.36 -13.67
N ALA A 320 -15.61 -21.23 -13.02
CA ALA A 320 -15.98 -19.98 -12.38
C ALA A 320 -16.64 -20.16 -11.03
N GLU A 321 -16.55 -19.11 -10.24
CA GLU A 321 -17.48 -18.87 -9.15
C GLU A 321 -18.75 -18.24 -9.73
N ARG A 322 -19.87 -18.95 -9.59
CA ARG A 322 -21.21 -18.47 -9.96
C ARG A 322 -21.97 -18.11 -8.68
N GLU A 323 -22.48 -16.89 -8.61
CA GLU A 323 -23.35 -16.46 -7.52
C GLU A 323 -24.73 -17.15 -7.64
N GLU A 324 -25.28 -17.66 -6.53
CA GLU A 324 -26.50 -18.47 -6.54
C GLU A 324 -27.76 -17.73 -7.01
N SER A 325 -28.47 -18.40 -7.93
CA SER A 325 -29.85 -18.26 -8.46
C SER A 325 -30.54 -16.88 -8.50
N MET A 326 -31.04 -16.52 -9.68
CA MET A 326 -31.97 -15.39 -9.91
C MET A 326 -33.17 -15.34 -8.94
N SER A 327 -33.58 -16.48 -8.35
CA SER A 327 -34.69 -16.55 -7.39
C SER A 327 -34.47 -15.83 -6.07
N LYS A 328 -33.22 -15.55 -5.66
CA LYS A 328 -32.93 -14.84 -4.39
C LYS A 328 -33.29 -13.35 -4.45
N TYR A 329 -33.27 -12.77 -5.66
CA TYR A 329 -33.48 -11.34 -5.90
C TYR A 329 -34.85 -11.01 -6.50
N ASP A 330 -35.64 -12.01 -6.88
CA ASP A 330 -37.03 -11.84 -7.31
C ASP A 330 -37.95 -11.66 -6.07
N VAL A 331 -38.10 -10.41 -5.64
CA VAL A 331 -38.89 -10.05 -4.46
C VAL A 331 -40.39 -10.10 -4.77
N ASN A 332 -40.75 -9.82 -6.03
CA ASN A 332 -42.13 -9.69 -6.46
C ASN A 332 -42.73 -11.00 -7.05
N GLY A 333 -41.88 -11.97 -7.41
CA GLY A 333 -42.26 -13.29 -7.92
C GLY A 333 -42.52 -13.36 -9.43
N ASP A 334 -42.15 -12.33 -10.20
CA ASP A 334 -42.38 -12.26 -11.65
C ASP A 334 -41.26 -12.86 -12.51
N LYS A 335 -40.25 -13.48 -11.87
CA LYS A 335 -39.07 -14.09 -12.48
C LYS A 335 -38.17 -13.10 -13.22
N ALA A 336 -38.32 -11.80 -12.96
CA ALA A 336 -37.40 -10.76 -13.35
C ALA A 336 -36.73 -10.16 -12.10
N ILE A 337 -35.57 -9.53 -12.27
CA ILE A 337 -34.90 -8.75 -11.23
C ILE A 337 -34.84 -7.32 -11.73
N ASP A 338 -35.79 -6.49 -11.32
CA ASP A 338 -35.96 -5.13 -11.83
C ASP A 338 -36.38 -4.11 -10.74
N ALA A 339 -36.68 -2.88 -11.14
CA ALA A 339 -37.07 -1.81 -10.22
C ALA A 339 -38.38 -2.11 -9.44
N LYS A 340 -39.22 -3.05 -9.89
CA LYS A 340 -40.40 -3.51 -9.14
C LYS A 340 -40.00 -4.31 -7.91
N ASP A 341 -38.92 -5.08 -7.96
CA ASP A 341 -38.37 -5.80 -6.81
C ASP A 341 -37.84 -4.84 -5.75
N GLU A 342 -37.11 -3.80 -6.18
CA GLU A 342 -36.67 -2.73 -5.27
C GLU A 342 -37.88 -2.07 -4.58
N LYS A 343 -38.94 -1.79 -5.34
CA LYS A 343 -40.18 -1.23 -4.81
C LYS A 343 -40.86 -2.18 -3.84
N ALA A 344 -40.92 -3.48 -4.15
CA ALA A 344 -41.49 -4.51 -3.28
C ALA A 344 -40.72 -4.61 -1.96
N LEU A 345 -39.38 -4.66 -2.02
CA LEU A 345 -38.49 -4.68 -0.86
C LEU A 345 -38.65 -3.41 -0.01
N THR A 346 -38.74 -2.24 -0.66
CA THR A 346 -38.99 -0.96 0.02
C THR A 346 -40.34 -0.92 0.72
N VAL A 347 -41.40 -1.48 0.12
CA VAL A 347 -42.73 -1.59 0.75
C VAL A 347 -42.67 -2.55 1.94
N MET A 348 -41.97 -3.67 1.81
CA MET A 348 -41.78 -4.64 2.89
C MET A 348 -41.12 -3.99 4.10
N LEU A 349 -40.01 -3.27 3.90
CA LEU A 349 -39.30 -2.50 4.91
C LEU A 349 -40.22 -1.51 5.65
N LYS A 350 -41.06 -0.78 4.91
CA LYS A 350 -41.99 0.21 5.49
C LYS A 350 -43.17 -0.43 6.24
N SER A 351 -43.55 -1.64 5.87
CA SER A 351 -44.72 -2.34 6.45
C SER A 351 -44.47 -2.90 7.85
N GLY A 352 -43.20 -3.05 8.26
CA GLY A 352 -42.81 -3.66 9.54
C GLY A 352 -43.08 -5.16 9.63
N LYS A 353 -43.31 -5.85 8.49
CA LYS A 353 -43.44 -7.31 8.38
C LYS A 353 -42.27 -7.87 7.57
N PRO A 354 -41.06 -7.98 8.15
CA PRO A 354 -39.89 -8.43 7.43
C PRO A 354 -40.02 -9.91 7.06
N ASP A 355 -39.70 -10.25 5.82
CA ASP A 355 -39.45 -11.62 5.39
C ASP A 355 -37.94 -11.83 5.35
N LEU A 356 -37.41 -12.55 6.34
CA LEU A 356 -35.97 -12.75 6.54
C LEU A 356 -35.31 -13.54 5.40
N LYS A 357 -36.06 -14.08 4.43
CA LYS A 357 -35.45 -14.61 3.21
C LYS A 357 -34.78 -13.53 2.34
N TYR A 358 -35.09 -12.25 2.57
CA TYR A 358 -34.48 -11.09 1.92
C TYR A 358 -33.51 -10.32 2.83
N ASP A 359 -33.19 -10.87 4.01
CA ASP A 359 -32.06 -10.44 4.84
C ASP A 359 -30.77 -10.91 4.13
N TYR A 360 -30.15 -9.99 3.39
CA TYR A 360 -29.06 -10.30 2.49
C TYR A 360 -27.70 -10.25 3.17
N ASP A 361 -27.58 -9.50 4.26
CA ASP A 361 -26.36 -9.44 5.05
C ASP A 361 -26.36 -10.39 6.26
N THR A 362 -27.47 -11.14 6.44
CA THR A 362 -27.66 -12.23 7.39
C THR A 362 -27.53 -11.82 8.85
N ASP A 363 -27.87 -10.57 9.16
CA ASP A 363 -27.80 -10.02 10.52
C ASP A 363 -29.05 -10.31 11.37
N GLY A 364 -30.03 -11.01 10.79
CA GLY A 364 -31.30 -11.38 11.42
C GLY A 364 -32.35 -10.28 11.33
N GLN A 365 -32.12 -9.22 10.56
CA GLN A 365 -33.04 -8.12 10.34
C GLN A 365 -33.18 -7.80 8.85
N LEU A 366 -34.27 -7.11 8.51
CA LEU A 366 -34.44 -6.50 7.19
C LEU A 366 -34.43 -4.98 7.37
N THR A 367 -33.36 -4.32 6.94
CA THR A 367 -33.13 -2.88 7.09
C THR A 367 -32.89 -2.19 5.73
N ALA A 368 -32.68 -0.86 5.75
CA ALA A 368 -32.28 -0.15 4.54
C ALA A 368 -30.90 -0.59 4.00
N LYS A 369 -30.13 -1.36 4.79
CA LYS A 369 -28.88 -1.97 4.35
C LYS A 369 -29.10 -3.11 3.38
N ASP A 370 -30.12 -3.95 3.59
CA ASP A 370 -30.52 -4.99 2.64
C ASP A 370 -30.99 -4.39 1.32
N LEU A 371 -31.69 -3.26 1.37
CA LEU A 371 -32.05 -2.53 0.17
C LEU A 371 -30.81 -2.00 -0.57
N SER A 372 -29.78 -1.57 0.16
CA SER A 372 -28.49 -1.16 -0.40
C SER A 372 -27.75 -2.35 -1.03
N PHE A 373 -27.73 -3.50 -0.34
CA PHE A 373 -27.20 -4.75 -0.88
C PHE A 373 -27.93 -5.13 -2.17
N PHE A 374 -29.26 -5.12 -2.15
CA PHE A 374 -30.11 -5.45 -3.29
C PHE A 374 -29.82 -4.56 -4.49
N ARG A 375 -29.73 -3.24 -4.29
CA ARG A 375 -29.34 -2.31 -5.36
C ARG A 375 -27.97 -2.65 -5.94
N LYS A 376 -27.00 -2.93 -5.06
CA LYS A 376 -25.63 -3.21 -5.47
C LYS A 376 -25.48 -4.53 -6.23
N TYR A 377 -26.00 -5.62 -5.67
CA TYR A 377 -25.75 -6.98 -6.16
C TYR A 377 -26.92 -7.57 -6.93
N GLY A 378 -28.16 -7.30 -6.51
CA GLY A 378 -29.37 -7.73 -7.22
C GLY A 378 -29.59 -6.95 -8.51
N LEU A 379 -29.63 -5.61 -8.43
CA LEU A 379 -29.82 -4.72 -9.59
C LEU A 379 -28.54 -4.32 -10.31
N LYS A 380 -27.37 -4.68 -9.77
CA LYS A 380 -26.05 -4.32 -10.33
C LYS A 380 -25.87 -2.81 -10.56
N ARG A 381 -26.47 -1.99 -9.70
CA ARG A 381 -26.39 -0.53 -9.82
C ARG A 381 -24.98 -0.03 -9.56
N ALA A 382 -24.38 0.57 -10.58
CA ALA A 382 -23.05 1.17 -10.48
C ALA A 382 -23.00 2.33 -9.48
N ASP A 383 -24.12 3.05 -9.29
CA ASP A 383 -24.24 4.23 -8.43
C ASP A 383 -24.46 3.91 -6.94
N GLU A 384 -24.63 2.63 -6.58
CA GLU A 384 -24.72 2.20 -5.19
C GLU A 384 -23.34 1.80 -4.65
N VAL A 385 -22.96 2.38 -3.52
CA VAL A 385 -21.81 1.95 -2.71
C VAL A 385 -22.33 1.21 -1.49
N TYR A 386 -22.16 -0.11 -1.49
CA TYR A 386 -22.55 -0.96 -0.37
C TYR A 386 -21.43 -1.00 0.68
N LEU A 387 -21.76 -0.64 1.92
CA LEU A 387 -20.82 -0.59 3.03
C LEU A 387 -20.96 -1.88 3.84
N ASN A 388 -20.23 -2.91 3.42
CA ASN A 388 -20.29 -4.22 4.05
C ASN A 388 -19.55 -4.22 5.40
N LEU A 389 -20.23 -4.69 6.46
CA LEU A 389 -19.64 -4.84 7.79
C LEU A 389 -19.05 -6.24 8.04
N LYS A 390 -19.03 -7.16 7.08
CA LYS A 390 -18.57 -8.54 7.28
C LYS A 390 -17.17 -8.61 7.90
N HIS A 391 -16.17 -8.02 7.23
CA HIS A 391 -14.80 -8.00 7.76
C HIS A 391 -14.67 -7.09 8.99
N PHE A 392 -15.42 -5.99 9.03
CA PHE A 392 -15.48 -5.12 10.21
C PHE A 392 -15.93 -5.87 11.48
N ASN A 393 -16.98 -6.68 11.38
CA ASN A 393 -17.49 -7.49 12.47
C ASN A 393 -16.52 -8.63 12.84
N PHE A 394 -15.79 -9.17 11.86
CA PHE A 394 -14.68 -10.11 12.11
C PHE A 394 -13.57 -9.47 12.95
N MET A 395 -13.24 -8.20 12.73
CA MET A 395 -12.25 -7.47 13.54
C MET A 395 -12.74 -7.12 14.95
N ASN A 396 -14.06 -7.10 15.18
CA ASN A 396 -14.67 -6.69 16.45
C ASN A 396 -15.18 -7.89 17.26
N GLU A 397 -14.28 -8.52 18.02
CA GLU A 397 -14.55 -9.71 18.83
C GLU A 397 -15.43 -9.37 20.05
N LYS A 398 -16.55 -10.06 20.22
CA LYS A 398 -17.39 -9.97 21.43
C LYS A 398 -16.71 -10.73 22.57
N VAL A 399 -16.50 -10.06 23.70
CA VAL A 399 -15.84 -10.63 24.88
C VAL A 399 -16.69 -10.41 26.14
N THR A 400 -16.32 -11.07 27.23
CA THR A 400 -16.89 -10.80 28.56
C THR A 400 -15.74 -10.56 29.54
N ILE A 401 -15.69 -9.37 30.13
CA ILE A 401 -14.67 -8.98 31.10
C ILE A 401 -15.40 -8.64 32.40
N ASP A 402 -14.98 -9.24 33.52
CA ASP A 402 -15.62 -9.07 34.83
C ASP A 402 -17.14 -9.35 34.82
N GLY A 403 -17.58 -10.29 33.99
CA GLY A 403 -19.00 -10.64 33.81
C GLY A 403 -19.81 -9.64 32.99
N ILE A 404 -19.19 -8.58 32.45
CA ILE A 404 -19.83 -7.56 31.63
C ILE A 404 -19.58 -7.85 30.14
N PRO A 405 -20.63 -7.93 29.30
CA PRO A 405 -20.47 -8.09 27.86
C PRO A 405 -19.85 -6.86 27.22
N MET A 406 -18.73 -7.04 26.51
CA MET A 406 -17.98 -6.00 25.81
C MET A 406 -17.66 -6.44 24.37
N PHE A 407 -16.96 -5.58 23.63
CA PHE A 407 -16.23 -5.99 22.43
C PHE A 407 -14.84 -5.36 22.45
N ILE A 408 -13.90 -6.00 21.78
CA ILE A 408 -12.56 -5.47 21.48
C ILE A 408 -12.35 -5.44 19.98
N THR A 409 -11.50 -4.52 19.51
CA THR A 409 -11.12 -4.42 18.11
C THR A 409 -9.69 -4.92 17.96
N HIS A 410 -9.48 -5.93 17.13
CA HIS A 410 -8.14 -6.44 16.82
C HIS A 410 -7.32 -5.38 16.07
N LEU A 411 -6.04 -5.22 16.43
CA LEU A 411 -5.18 -4.18 15.86
C LEU A 411 -4.92 -4.42 14.37
N TYR A 412 -4.34 -5.58 14.05
CA TYR A 412 -3.86 -5.90 12.70
C TYR A 412 -4.54 -7.14 12.14
N SER A 413 -4.64 -7.16 10.81
CA SER A 413 -5.11 -8.33 10.10
C SER A 413 -4.50 -8.41 8.71
N GLU A 414 -4.04 -9.61 8.37
CA GLU A 414 -3.36 -9.92 7.11
C GLU A 414 -4.12 -11.00 6.33
N PRO A 415 -4.01 -11.02 5.00
CA PRO A 415 -4.56 -12.12 4.22
C PRO A 415 -3.92 -13.45 4.61
N VAL A 416 -4.73 -14.50 4.79
CA VAL A 416 -4.25 -15.88 5.02
C VAL A 416 -3.39 -16.36 3.85
N ASP A 417 -3.71 -15.91 2.64
CA ASP A 417 -2.89 -16.09 1.44
C ASP A 417 -2.93 -14.80 0.62
N ARG A 418 -1.79 -14.12 0.53
CA ARG A 418 -1.65 -12.85 -0.22
C ARG A 418 -1.93 -13.00 -1.72
N ASN A 419 -1.85 -14.21 -2.27
CA ASN A 419 -2.16 -14.51 -3.66
C ASN A 419 -3.62 -14.96 -3.88
N ASP A 420 -4.35 -15.26 -2.80
CA ASP A 420 -5.75 -15.71 -2.86
C ASP A 420 -6.56 -15.15 -1.68
N LEU A 421 -7.02 -13.91 -1.83
CA LEU A 421 -7.85 -13.22 -0.84
C LEU A 421 -9.18 -13.93 -0.54
N SER A 422 -9.60 -14.91 -1.36
CA SER A 422 -10.82 -15.69 -1.07
C SER A 422 -10.67 -16.59 0.16
N LYS A 423 -9.43 -16.89 0.58
CA LYS A 423 -9.13 -17.60 1.83
C LYS A 423 -9.36 -16.76 3.08
N GLY A 424 -9.63 -15.46 2.91
CA GLY A 424 -9.93 -14.54 4.00
C GLY A 424 -8.68 -14.02 4.69
N TYR A 425 -8.86 -13.57 5.93
CA TYR A 425 -7.88 -12.87 6.73
C TYR A 425 -7.75 -13.52 8.10
N GLU A 426 -6.60 -13.33 8.72
CA GLU A 426 -6.34 -13.71 10.10
C GLU A 426 -5.91 -12.50 10.93
N TRP A 427 -6.10 -12.57 12.24
CA TRP A 427 -5.62 -11.54 13.16
C TRP A 427 -4.13 -11.70 13.40
N VAL A 428 -3.42 -10.58 13.47
CA VAL A 428 -2.00 -10.55 13.81
C VAL A 428 -1.84 -9.71 15.08
N GLY A 429 -1.19 -10.28 16.08
CA GLY A 429 -0.86 -9.57 17.32
C GLY A 429 0.44 -8.79 17.19
N ASP A 430 0.64 -7.81 18.05
CA ASP A 430 1.92 -7.13 18.21
C ASP A 430 2.48 -7.38 19.63
N PRO A 431 3.75 -7.79 19.78
CA PRO A 431 4.33 -8.17 21.07
C PRO A 431 4.39 -7.01 22.08
N GLN A 432 4.56 -5.79 21.59
CA GLN A 432 4.71 -4.58 22.40
C GLN A 432 3.38 -3.88 22.63
N GLU A 433 2.44 -4.01 21.70
CA GLU A 433 1.11 -3.40 21.79
C GLU A 433 0.04 -4.36 22.34
N GLY A 434 0.17 -5.68 22.19
CA GLY A 434 -0.88 -6.64 22.54
C GLY A 434 -1.79 -6.91 21.34
N PHE A 435 -3.09 -7.11 21.57
CA PHE A 435 -4.02 -7.51 20.50
C PHE A 435 -5.21 -6.56 20.29
N ALA A 436 -5.47 -5.61 21.20
CA ALA A 436 -6.52 -4.61 21.06
C ALA A 436 -6.23 -3.34 21.87
N ALA A 437 -6.82 -2.21 21.46
CA ALA A 437 -6.60 -0.89 22.07
C ALA A 437 -7.89 -0.10 22.29
N VAL A 438 -7.83 0.84 23.25
CA VAL A 438 -8.84 1.91 23.42
C VAL A 438 -9.01 2.71 22.14
N ASP A 439 -7.90 2.96 21.46
CA ASP A 439 -7.89 3.74 20.23
C ASP A 439 -8.81 3.15 19.14
N ASP A 440 -8.57 1.90 18.74
CA ASP A 440 -9.37 1.22 17.72
C ASP A 440 -10.80 0.98 18.20
N VAL A 441 -11.01 0.56 19.46
CA VAL A 441 -12.38 0.39 19.98
C VAL A 441 -13.16 1.70 19.95
N ALA A 442 -12.54 2.84 20.25
CA ALA A 442 -13.20 4.13 20.18
C ALA A 442 -13.61 4.49 18.74
N ARG A 443 -12.74 4.27 17.77
CA ARG A 443 -13.03 4.53 16.34
C ARG A 443 -14.09 3.55 15.80
N ALA A 444 -14.01 2.28 16.17
CA ALA A 444 -15.01 1.27 15.85
C ALA A 444 -16.40 1.62 16.40
N VAL A 445 -16.48 2.07 17.67
CA VAL A 445 -17.73 2.58 18.25
C VAL A 445 -18.29 3.74 17.42
N ILE A 446 -17.46 4.68 16.98
CA ILE A 446 -17.90 5.80 16.14
C ILE A 446 -18.43 5.28 14.79
N ALA A 447 -17.77 4.31 14.16
CA ALA A 447 -18.24 3.71 12.91
C ALA A 447 -19.59 2.99 13.09
N TYR A 448 -19.78 2.21 14.16
CA TYR A 448 -21.08 1.62 14.50
C TYR A 448 -22.16 2.68 14.80
N VAL A 449 -21.81 3.80 15.43
CA VAL A 449 -22.75 4.93 15.62
C VAL A 449 -23.21 5.51 14.28
N GLU A 450 -22.29 5.73 13.34
CA GLU A 450 -22.66 6.23 12.01
C GLU A 450 -23.51 5.21 11.25
N HIS A 451 -23.16 3.93 11.33
CA HIS A 451 -23.89 2.85 10.67
C HIS A 451 -25.31 2.72 11.24
N TYR A 452 -25.45 2.72 12.57
CA TYR A 452 -26.75 2.69 13.24
C TYR A 452 -27.61 3.91 12.88
N LYS A 453 -27.03 5.11 12.81
CA LYS A 453 -27.76 6.31 12.38
C LYS A 453 -28.24 6.23 10.93
N THR A 454 -27.49 5.57 10.05
CA THR A 454 -27.83 5.42 8.64
C THR A 454 -28.89 4.33 8.41
N TYR A 455 -28.78 3.18 9.07
CA TYR A 455 -29.59 2.00 8.76
C TYR A 455 -30.55 1.56 9.87
N GLY A 456 -30.34 1.98 11.12
CA GLY A 456 -31.15 1.59 12.28
C GLY A 456 -30.89 0.16 12.80
N ASP A 457 -29.80 -0.47 12.36
CA ASP A 457 -29.48 -1.87 12.65
C ASP A 457 -29.26 -2.16 14.15
N ALA A 458 -29.98 -3.15 14.70
CA ALA A 458 -29.88 -3.54 16.10
C ALA A 458 -28.53 -4.18 16.46
N PHE A 459 -27.84 -4.84 15.53
CA PHE A 459 -26.51 -5.41 15.78
C PHE A 459 -25.51 -4.28 16.09
N SER A 460 -25.50 -3.24 15.26
CA SER A 460 -24.69 -2.04 15.47
C SER A 460 -24.99 -1.37 16.80
N TYR A 461 -26.27 -1.30 17.19
CA TYR A 461 -26.67 -0.77 18.49
C TYR A 461 -26.16 -1.61 19.67
N ASP A 462 -26.16 -2.95 19.57
CA ASP A 462 -25.56 -3.85 20.56
C ASP A 462 -24.05 -3.61 20.68
N MET A 463 -23.36 -3.48 19.55
CA MET A 463 -21.92 -3.19 19.52
C MET A 463 -21.59 -1.85 20.17
N ILE A 464 -22.36 -0.77 19.90
CA ILE A 464 -22.17 0.54 20.55
C ILE A 464 -22.17 0.39 22.08
N LYS A 465 -23.13 -0.35 22.66
CA LYS A 465 -23.21 -0.56 24.12
C LYS A 465 -21.99 -1.32 24.65
N ARG A 466 -21.61 -2.40 23.98
CA ARG A 466 -20.46 -3.23 24.33
C ARG A 466 -19.14 -2.46 24.31
N GLY A 467 -18.94 -1.63 23.29
CA GLY A 467 -17.74 -0.79 23.18
C GLY A 467 -17.72 0.29 24.25
N LEU A 468 -18.86 0.91 24.58
CA LEU A 468 -18.94 1.84 25.71
C LEU A 468 -18.53 1.20 27.03
N GLU A 469 -18.94 -0.04 27.30
CA GLU A 469 -18.49 -0.77 28.50
C GLU A 469 -16.97 -0.98 28.51
N PHE A 470 -16.36 -1.37 27.37
CA PHE A 470 -14.90 -1.49 27.26
C PHE A 470 -14.18 -0.17 27.53
N LEU A 471 -14.62 0.92 26.88
CA LEU A 471 -14.02 2.24 27.06
C LEU A 471 -14.13 2.71 28.52
N MET A 472 -15.26 2.45 29.20
CA MET A 472 -15.42 2.77 30.62
C MET A 472 -14.59 1.87 31.54
N TRP A 473 -14.31 0.63 31.15
CA TRP A 473 -13.43 -0.29 31.89
C TRP A 473 -11.96 0.14 31.80
N MET A 474 -11.54 0.67 30.64
CA MET A 474 -10.19 1.21 30.44
C MET A 474 -9.96 2.55 31.16
N GLN A 475 -11.02 3.31 31.42
CA GLN A 475 -10.94 4.60 32.14
C GLN A 475 -10.73 4.41 33.64
N HIS A 476 -9.77 5.16 34.20
CA HIS A 476 -9.51 5.29 35.63
C HIS A 476 -10.43 6.32 36.31
N ASP A 477 -10.50 6.26 37.64
CA ASP A 477 -11.37 7.14 38.45
C ASP A 477 -10.93 8.62 38.45
N ASP A 478 -9.72 8.93 38.00
CA ASP A 478 -9.24 10.30 37.76
C ASP A 478 -9.48 10.80 36.33
N GLY A 479 -9.97 9.92 35.44
CA GLY A 479 -10.25 10.21 34.04
C GLY A 479 -9.12 9.87 33.07
N ASP A 480 -7.96 9.39 33.53
CA ASP A 480 -6.92 8.83 32.66
C ASP A 480 -7.36 7.46 32.10
N PHE A 481 -6.64 6.97 31.08
CA PHE A 481 -6.89 5.68 30.45
C PHE A 481 -5.59 4.91 30.28
N ASP A 482 -5.67 3.58 30.42
CA ASP A 482 -4.72 2.68 29.76
C ASP A 482 -5.11 2.55 28.27
N ASN A 483 -4.18 2.14 27.40
CA ASN A 483 -4.51 2.00 25.98
C ASN A 483 -4.74 0.54 25.59
N PHE A 484 -3.77 -0.33 25.84
CA PHE A 484 -3.74 -1.66 25.26
C PHE A 484 -4.16 -2.78 26.23
N VAL A 485 -4.60 -3.92 25.68
CA VAL A 485 -4.90 -5.15 26.43
C VAL A 485 -4.15 -6.36 25.89
N VAL A 486 -3.91 -7.32 26.79
CA VAL A 486 -3.26 -8.62 26.51
C VAL A 486 -4.07 -9.77 27.12
N LYS A 487 -3.86 -10.98 26.59
CA LYS A 487 -4.45 -12.23 27.10
C LYS A 487 -3.34 -13.02 27.82
N ASP A 488 -3.64 -13.57 29.00
CA ASP A 488 -2.76 -14.57 29.63
C ASP A 488 -2.92 -15.96 28.98
N ALA A 489 -2.16 -16.94 29.46
CA ALA A 489 -2.20 -18.31 28.94
C ALA A 489 -3.58 -18.99 29.12
N ASP A 490 -4.38 -18.54 30.09
CA ASP A 490 -5.75 -19.03 30.34
C ASP A 490 -6.80 -18.26 29.50
N GLY A 491 -6.37 -17.26 28.73
CA GLY A 491 -7.22 -16.43 27.89
C GLY A 491 -7.88 -15.24 28.62
N THR A 492 -7.50 -14.96 29.87
CA THR A 492 -8.00 -13.81 30.63
C THR A 492 -7.46 -12.51 30.06
N ILE A 493 -8.36 -11.56 29.78
CA ILE A 493 -7.99 -10.23 29.26
C ILE A 493 -7.67 -9.30 30.43
N TYR A 494 -6.52 -8.64 30.36
CA TYR A 494 -6.11 -7.62 31.32
C TYR A 494 -5.39 -6.46 30.61
N LYS A 495 -5.29 -5.31 31.30
CA LYS A 495 -4.67 -4.09 30.77
C LYS A 495 -3.14 -4.26 30.71
N LYS A 496 -2.55 -3.85 29.58
CA LYS A 496 -1.11 -3.94 29.36
C LYS A 496 -0.39 -2.68 29.88
N ASP A 497 0.73 -2.89 30.56
CA ASP A 497 1.71 -1.85 30.87
C ASP A 497 2.91 -2.00 29.93
N SER A 498 3.15 -1.02 29.06
CA SER A 498 4.22 -1.02 28.06
C SER A 498 4.66 0.41 27.71
N HIS A 499 5.71 0.58 26.89
CA HIS A 499 6.08 1.92 26.42
C HIS A 499 4.93 2.61 25.67
N SER A 500 4.15 1.84 24.90
CA SER A 500 2.98 2.30 24.14
C SER A 500 1.65 2.24 24.90
N SER A 501 1.63 1.76 26.15
CA SER A 501 0.44 1.69 27.01
C SER A 501 0.76 2.16 28.43
N GLN A 502 0.41 3.40 28.76
CA GLN A 502 0.60 3.96 30.10
C GLN A 502 -0.64 4.74 30.54
N LYS A 503 -0.93 4.71 31.84
CA LYS A 503 -2.00 5.51 32.42
C LYS A 503 -1.80 7.00 32.12
N SER A 504 -2.60 7.55 31.20
CA SER A 504 -2.50 8.95 30.80
C SER A 504 -3.78 9.48 30.16
N PHE A 505 -3.87 10.81 30.04
CA PHE A 505 -4.90 11.50 29.26
C PHE A 505 -4.36 11.88 27.88
N SER A 506 -3.99 10.87 27.11
CA SER A 506 -3.36 10.98 25.79
C SER A 506 -4.38 10.94 24.65
N TRP A 507 -3.94 10.82 23.39
CA TRP A 507 -4.81 10.77 22.21
C TRP A 507 -5.86 9.64 22.26
N TRP A 508 -5.53 8.47 22.81
CA TRP A 508 -6.51 7.38 23.01
C TRP A 508 -7.63 7.77 23.98
N ALA A 509 -7.31 8.45 25.08
CA ALA A 509 -8.30 8.94 26.05
C ALA A 509 -9.27 9.93 25.40
N VAL A 510 -8.75 10.80 24.52
CA VAL A 510 -9.55 11.79 23.81
C VAL A 510 -10.44 11.15 22.74
N ARG A 511 -9.98 10.11 22.04
CA ARG A 511 -10.82 9.35 21.10
C ARG A 511 -11.93 8.60 21.83
N ALA A 512 -11.63 7.99 22.98
CA ALA A 512 -12.65 7.41 23.86
C ALA A 512 -13.68 8.47 24.32
N TYR A 513 -13.21 9.69 24.63
CA TYR A 513 -14.07 10.81 24.97
C TYR A 513 -15.02 11.19 23.82
N GLU A 514 -14.51 11.26 22.58
CA GLU A 514 -15.34 11.48 21.40
C GLU A 514 -16.38 10.37 21.22
N ALA A 515 -15.96 9.10 21.29
CA ALA A 515 -16.83 7.94 21.10
C ALA A 515 -17.99 7.92 22.12
N MET A 516 -17.70 8.18 23.40
CA MET A 516 -18.71 8.31 24.44
C MET A 516 -19.68 9.47 24.16
N GLY A 517 -19.15 10.64 23.75
CA GLY A 517 -19.95 11.83 23.46
C GLY A 517 -20.89 11.63 22.26
N ARG A 518 -20.38 10.97 21.22
CA ARG A 518 -21.13 10.67 19.99
C ARG A 518 -22.21 9.62 20.21
N SER A 519 -21.96 8.66 21.12
CA SER A 519 -22.87 7.55 21.41
C SER A 519 -24.01 7.92 22.35
N LEU A 520 -23.77 8.82 23.32
CA LEU A 520 -24.77 9.16 24.34
C LEU A 520 -26.15 9.56 23.77
N PRO A 521 -26.27 10.39 22.71
CA PRO A 521 -27.56 10.72 22.12
C PRO A 521 -28.27 9.54 21.44
N GLN A 522 -27.58 8.43 21.16
CA GLN A 522 -28.15 7.26 20.49
C GLN A 522 -28.76 6.26 21.49
N LEU A 523 -28.41 6.35 22.78
CA LEU A 523 -28.87 5.40 23.79
C LEU A 523 -30.39 5.50 24.00
N LYS A 524 -31.06 4.35 23.92
CA LYS A 524 -32.49 4.19 24.10
C LYS A 524 -32.88 4.38 25.57
N LYS A 525 -34.14 4.71 25.81
CA LYS A 525 -34.71 4.88 27.17
C LYS A 525 -34.51 3.65 28.07
N ALA A 526 -34.49 2.45 27.49
CA ALA A 526 -34.25 1.20 28.20
C ALA A 526 -32.83 1.12 28.79
N ASP A 527 -31.85 1.78 28.17
CA ASP A 527 -30.44 1.76 28.56
C ASP A 527 -30.07 3.04 29.38
N LYS A 528 -31.03 3.66 30.08
CA LYS A 528 -30.83 4.91 30.82
C LYS A 528 -29.70 4.84 31.88
N GLU A 529 -29.47 3.67 32.47
CA GLU A 529 -28.43 3.46 33.48
C GLU A 529 -27.04 3.48 32.86
N LEU A 530 -26.87 2.86 31.68
CA LEU A 530 -25.67 3.01 30.87
C LEU A 530 -25.46 4.48 30.49
N GLY A 531 -26.52 5.17 30.04
CA GLY A 531 -26.46 6.59 29.72
C GLY A 531 -26.00 7.48 30.88
N ALA A 532 -26.45 7.19 32.10
CA ALA A 532 -26.00 7.90 33.31
C ALA A 532 -24.51 7.66 33.61
N ARG A 533 -24.03 6.42 33.47
CA ARG A 533 -22.61 6.09 33.64
C ARG A 533 -21.73 6.77 32.59
N VAL A 534 -22.14 6.72 31.31
CA VAL A 534 -21.45 7.42 30.22
C VAL A 534 -21.39 8.93 30.49
N THR A 535 -22.49 9.53 30.95
CA THR A 535 -22.52 10.96 31.33
C THR A 535 -21.51 11.27 32.44
N ALA A 536 -21.41 10.42 33.46
CA ALA A 536 -20.41 10.59 34.52
C ALA A 536 -18.98 10.53 33.93
N ARG A 537 -18.69 9.54 33.08
CA ARG A 537 -17.38 9.39 32.42
C ARG A 537 -17.02 10.56 31.49
N LEU A 538 -17.98 11.16 30.79
CA LEU A 538 -17.79 12.39 30.00
C LEU A 538 -17.40 13.60 30.87
N ASN A 539 -17.98 13.71 32.06
CA ASN A 539 -17.64 14.76 33.02
C ASN A 539 -16.25 14.57 33.62
N LEU A 540 -15.85 13.32 33.89
CA LEU A 540 -14.48 12.95 34.27
C LEU A 540 -13.46 13.36 33.20
N ASN A 541 -13.75 13.06 31.92
CA ASN A 541 -12.89 13.49 30.81
C ASN A 541 -12.76 15.01 30.71
N LEU A 542 -13.86 15.76 30.86
CA LEU A 542 -13.82 17.22 30.87
C LEU A 542 -12.95 17.75 32.01
N LYS A 543 -13.10 17.18 33.22
CA LYS A 543 -12.30 17.55 34.39
C LYS A 543 -10.82 17.29 34.10
N ARG A 544 -10.47 16.10 33.61
CA ARG A 544 -9.08 15.70 33.37
C ARG A 544 -8.42 16.54 32.29
N LEU A 545 -9.13 16.83 31.20
CA LEU A 545 -8.66 17.75 30.16
C LEU A 545 -8.32 19.12 30.75
N LYS A 546 -9.17 19.67 31.62
CA LYS A 546 -8.90 20.97 32.27
C LYS A 546 -7.69 20.90 33.20
N GLU A 547 -7.55 19.83 33.99
CA GLU A 547 -6.35 19.62 34.82
C GLU A 547 -5.06 19.59 34.01
N LYS A 548 -5.09 19.07 32.77
CA LYS A 548 -3.91 19.02 31.88
C LYS A 548 -3.63 20.32 31.13
N THR A 549 -4.63 21.18 30.94
CA THR A 549 -4.52 22.36 30.06
C THR A 549 -4.54 23.68 30.82
N ASP A 550 -5.42 23.85 31.81
CA ASP A 550 -5.63 25.11 32.52
C ASP A 550 -4.38 25.64 33.26
N PRO A 551 -3.53 24.82 33.91
CA PRO A 551 -2.35 25.32 34.63
C PRO A 551 -1.33 26.06 33.74
N ASN A 552 -1.28 25.73 32.45
CA ASN A 552 -0.36 26.35 31.48
C ASN A 552 -1.04 27.44 30.64
N TYR A 553 -2.33 27.74 30.86
CA TYR A 553 -3.06 28.70 30.03
C TYR A 553 -2.42 30.09 30.06
N GLY A 554 -2.16 30.65 28.88
CA GLY A 554 -1.45 31.93 28.73
C GLY A 554 0.08 31.84 28.79
N GLN A 555 0.65 30.66 29.00
CA GLN A 555 2.09 30.43 28.86
C GLN A 555 2.45 30.00 27.43
N TYR A 556 3.66 30.34 27.00
CA TYR A 556 4.12 30.10 25.63
C TYR A 556 5.51 29.48 25.62
N VAL A 557 5.81 28.73 24.56
CA VAL A 557 7.19 28.35 24.21
C VAL A 557 7.53 28.90 22.82
N THR A 558 8.82 28.96 22.49
CA THR A 558 9.31 29.48 21.21
C THR A 558 10.06 28.38 20.48
N LEU A 559 9.65 28.07 19.25
CA LEU A 559 10.32 27.13 18.34
C LEU A 559 10.83 27.91 17.13
N GLU A 560 12.14 27.97 16.93
CA GLU A 560 12.74 28.68 15.77
C GLU A 560 12.16 30.10 15.55
N GLY A 561 11.93 30.83 16.65
CA GLY A 561 11.35 32.18 16.61
C GLY A 561 9.82 32.24 16.46
N VAL A 562 9.14 31.09 16.40
CA VAL A 562 7.67 30.97 16.35
C VAL A 562 7.10 30.74 17.74
N LYS A 563 6.18 31.62 18.13
CA LYS A 563 5.50 31.55 19.43
C LYS A 563 4.35 30.53 19.38
N VAL A 564 4.40 29.54 20.27
CA VAL A 564 3.40 28.45 20.35
C VAL A 564 2.82 28.35 21.77
N ALA A 565 1.60 27.81 21.86
CA ALA A 565 0.83 27.74 23.10
C ALA A 565 1.21 26.52 23.96
N LYS A 566 1.61 26.75 25.23
CA LYS A 566 2.02 25.66 26.15
C LYS A 566 0.83 24.89 26.76
N TRP A 567 -0.38 25.44 26.67
CA TRP A 567 -1.59 24.85 27.26
C TRP A 567 -2.35 23.89 26.35
N LEU A 568 -1.81 23.62 25.15
CA LEU A 568 -2.32 22.56 24.31
C LEU A 568 -2.18 21.22 25.04
N LEU A 569 -3.12 20.31 24.83
CA LEU A 569 -3.07 18.98 25.45
C LEU A 569 -1.82 18.26 24.92
N MET A 570 -0.97 17.78 25.83
CA MET A 570 0.36 17.24 25.53
C MET A 570 1.31 18.24 24.82
N GLY A 571 1.02 19.54 24.89
CA GLY A 571 1.74 20.56 24.12
C GLY A 571 1.41 20.52 22.63
N ASP A 572 0.41 19.73 22.21
CA ASP A 572 0.25 19.32 20.82
C ASP A 572 -1.03 19.80 20.12
N VAL A 573 -0.88 20.30 18.89
CA VAL A 573 -1.99 20.83 18.06
C VAL A 573 -2.89 19.72 17.54
N TRP A 574 -2.32 18.59 17.15
CA TRP A 574 -3.04 17.42 16.63
C TRP A 574 -3.91 16.78 17.72
N VAL A 575 -3.37 16.41 18.88
CA VAL A 575 -4.11 15.88 20.04
C VAL A 575 -5.18 16.86 20.50
N SER A 576 -4.84 18.16 20.58
CA SER A 576 -5.81 19.20 20.94
C SER A 576 -6.94 19.35 19.91
N SER A 577 -6.69 19.05 18.64
CA SER A 577 -7.72 19.07 17.60
C SER A 577 -8.74 17.95 17.78
N ILE A 578 -8.27 16.74 18.13
CA ILE A 578 -9.15 15.63 18.53
C ILE A 578 -9.94 16.02 19.79
N ALA A 579 -9.30 16.71 20.74
CA ALA A 579 -9.95 17.14 21.99
C ALA A 579 -11.08 18.14 21.75
N VAL A 580 -10.89 19.09 20.83
CA VAL A 580 -11.97 19.99 20.40
C VAL A 580 -13.13 19.22 19.76
N ASN A 581 -12.86 18.18 18.98
CA ASN A 581 -13.90 17.33 18.39
C ASN A 581 -14.68 16.56 19.49
N ALA A 582 -13.98 15.95 20.45
CA ALA A 582 -14.60 15.28 21.60
C ALA A 582 -15.47 16.25 22.44
N LEU A 583 -14.95 17.45 22.70
CA LEU A 583 -15.69 18.51 23.39
C LEU A 583 -16.92 18.96 22.62
N ARG A 584 -16.87 19.02 21.27
CA ARG A 584 -18.04 19.31 20.42
C ARG A 584 -19.11 18.25 20.59
N GLU A 585 -18.75 16.97 20.59
CA GLU A 585 -19.72 15.89 20.81
C GLU A 585 -20.32 15.95 22.22
N HIS A 586 -19.50 16.19 23.25
CA HIS A 586 -20.00 16.36 24.61
C HIS A 586 -20.92 17.58 24.75
N TYR A 587 -20.59 18.70 24.10
CA TYR A 587 -21.44 19.91 24.09
C TYR A 587 -22.82 19.64 23.51
N ASN A 588 -22.89 18.82 22.45
CA ASN A 588 -24.14 18.44 21.81
C ASN A 588 -24.94 17.43 22.64
N ALA A 589 -24.25 16.52 23.35
CA ALA A 589 -24.89 15.46 24.13
C ALA A 589 -25.43 15.93 25.48
N THR A 590 -24.82 16.95 26.10
CA THR A 590 -25.24 17.43 27.43
C THR A 590 -26.33 18.52 27.36
N ASN A 591 -27.23 18.51 28.34
CA ASN A 591 -28.19 19.60 28.58
C ASN A 591 -27.84 20.46 29.79
N ASP A 592 -26.78 20.12 30.53
CA ASP A 592 -26.35 20.88 31.70
C ASP A 592 -25.66 22.19 31.27
N ALA A 593 -26.23 23.32 31.69
CA ALA A 593 -25.72 24.64 31.35
C ALA A 593 -24.32 24.93 31.93
N SER A 594 -24.00 24.40 33.11
CA SER A 594 -22.69 24.55 33.75
C SER A 594 -21.62 23.76 32.99
N VAL A 595 -21.95 22.54 32.57
CA VAL A 595 -21.07 21.70 31.73
C VAL A 595 -20.85 22.36 30.38
N LYS A 596 -21.92 22.84 29.70
CA LYS A 596 -21.80 23.60 28.43
C LYS A 596 -20.90 24.82 28.54
N LYS A 597 -20.99 25.56 29.65
CA LYS A 597 -20.13 26.71 29.91
C LYS A 597 -18.67 26.29 30.06
N SER A 598 -18.40 25.22 30.81
CA SER A 598 -17.05 24.67 31.01
C SER A 598 -16.44 24.13 29.71
N ILE A 599 -17.25 23.47 28.87
CA ILE A 599 -16.83 23.03 27.53
C ILE A 599 -16.50 24.23 26.65
N ARG A 600 -17.36 25.25 26.60
CA ARG A 600 -17.10 26.46 25.80
C ARG A 600 -15.81 27.14 26.22
N GLU A 601 -15.52 27.20 27.52
CA GLU A 601 -14.26 27.71 28.04
C GLU A 601 -13.06 26.90 27.51
N SER A 602 -13.12 25.57 27.61
CA SER A 602 -12.05 24.67 27.17
C SER A 602 -11.83 24.75 25.65
N VAL A 603 -12.92 24.74 24.87
CA VAL A 603 -12.89 24.91 23.41
C VAL A 603 -12.29 26.26 23.02
N ARG A 604 -12.59 27.34 23.76
CA ARG A 604 -11.98 28.65 23.52
C ARG A 604 -10.46 28.61 23.75
N LYS A 605 -9.99 28.00 24.85
CA LYS A 605 -8.55 27.90 25.15
C LYS A 605 -7.82 27.07 24.10
N LEU A 606 -8.32 25.88 23.77
CA LEU A 606 -7.70 25.02 22.76
C LEU A 606 -7.75 25.65 21.36
N GLY A 607 -8.89 26.23 20.97
CA GLY A 607 -9.05 26.93 19.69
C GLY A 607 -8.10 28.12 19.53
N GLU A 608 -7.80 28.85 20.60
CA GLU A 608 -6.79 29.91 20.62
C GLU A 608 -5.39 29.37 20.29
N GLY A 609 -4.99 28.25 20.92
CA GLY A 609 -3.70 27.61 20.66
C GLY A 609 -3.60 27.02 19.25
N ILE A 610 -4.66 26.37 18.76
CA ILE A 610 -4.71 25.83 17.39
C ILE A 610 -4.66 26.96 16.35
N TYR A 611 -5.35 28.08 16.59
CA TYR A 611 -5.30 29.25 15.70
C TYR A 611 -3.88 29.83 15.59
N MET A 612 -3.09 29.79 16.67
CA MET A 612 -1.69 30.23 16.65
C MET A 612 -0.79 29.34 15.78
N ALA A 613 -1.14 28.08 15.57
CA ALA A 613 -0.40 27.15 14.72
C ALA A 613 -0.64 27.36 13.21
N ARG A 614 -1.50 28.32 12.85
CA ARG A 614 -1.65 28.76 11.47
C ARG A 614 -0.35 29.38 10.96
N ARG A 615 0.10 28.95 9.78
CA ARG A 615 1.32 29.44 9.14
C ARG A 615 1.03 29.95 7.73
N GLY A 616 1.57 31.13 7.41
CA GLY A 616 1.32 31.79 6.13
C GLY A 616 -0.14 32.23 5.92
N THR A 617 -0.35 32.99 4.85
CA THR A 617 -1.69 33.45 4.41
C THR A 617 -1.83 33.48 2.88
N SER A 618 -0.77 33.12 2.15
CA SER A 618 -0.67 33.17 0.70
C SER A 618 -1.20 31.88 0.08
N PHE A 619 -1.71 31.92 -1.15
CA PHE A 619 -1.90 30.70 -1.97
C PHE A 619 -0.65 30.33 -2.77
N ARG A 620 0.34 31.23 -2.80
CA ARG A 620 1.52 31.13 -3.68
C ARG A 620 2.80 30.81 -2.91
N ASP A 621 2.84 31.23 -1.65
CA ASP A 621 4.03 31.09 -0.80
C ASP A 621 3.73 30.05 0.27
N PHE A 622 4.61 29.06 0.35
CA PHE A 622 4.60 28.06 1.41
C PHE A 622 4.67 28.79 2.77
N PRO A 623 3.90 28.38 3.80
CA PRO A 623 3.11 27.15 3.93
C PRO A 623 1.60 27.27 3.62
N TYR A 624 1.25 28.13 2.67
CA TYR A 624 -0.09 28.21 2.07
C TYR A 624 -1.27 28.50 3.02
N GLY A 625 -1.03 28.94 4.26
CA GLY A 625 -2.10 29.12 5.24
C GLY A 625 -2.49 27.85 5.99
N GLY A 626 -1.70 26.78 5.92
CA GLY A 626 -1.94 25.54 6.65
C GLY A 626 -1.86 25.73 8.17
N ILE A 627 -2.43 24.77 8.90
CA ILE A 627 -2.38 24.71 10.37
C ILE A 627 -1.42 23.58 10.73
N MET A 628 -0.22 23.96 11.17
CA MET A 628 0.90 23.04 11.35
C MET A 628 0.77 22.27 12.66
N GLN A 629 1.51 21.17 12.75
CA GLN A 629 1.68 20.43 13.99
C GLN A 629 2.75 21.10 14.85
N HIS A 630 2.68 20.83 16.14
CA HIS A 630 3.73 21.13 17.09
C HIS A 630 3.60 20.09 18.20
N ASN A 631 4.66 19.34 18.48
CA ASN A 631 4.80 18.57 19.71
C ASN A 631 6.09 18.99 20.45
N GLY A 632 6.26 18.54 21.70
CA GLY A 632 7.36 18.97 22.58
C GLY A 632 8.77 18.70 22.04
N ASP A 633 8.92 17.75 21.12
CA ASP A 633 10.20 17.27 20.58
C ASP A 633 10.47 17.76 19.15
N MET A 634 9.52 18.46 18.53
CA MET A 634 9.64 18.98 17.17
C MET A 634 10.59 20.17 17.10
N THR A 635 11.49 20.14 16.13
CA THR A 635 12.44 21.23 15.83
C THR A 635 11.89 22.23 14.82
N THR A 636 11.02 21.83 13.88
CA THR A 636 10.56 22.71 12.78
C THR A 636 9.10 23.17 12.94
N PRO A 637 8.80 24.46 12.72
CA PRO A 637 7.45 25.03 12.87
C PRO A 637 6.53 24.84 11.66
N ASP A 638 7.05 24.30 10.55
CA ASP A 638 6.32 24.11 9.29
C ASP A 638 5.98 22.63 9.02
N ARG A 639 6.09 21.77 10.04
CA ARG A 639 5.75 20.36 9.96
C ARG A 639 4.24 20.13 9.92
N TRP A 640 3.78 19.31 8.97
CA TRP A 640 2.43 18.80 8.94
C TRP A 640 2.42 17.33 8.52
N ASP A 641 1.77 16.47 9.30
CA ASP A 641 1.52 15.09 8.92
C ASP A 641 0.04 14.85 8.61
N GLU A 642 -0.26 13.95 7.69
CA GLU A 642 -1.62 13.71 7.18
C GLU A 642 -2.48 12.85 8.09
N TRP A 643 -1.85 11.89 8.79
CA TRP A 643 -2.52 10.94 9.65
C TRP A 643 -3.30 11.64 10.77
N GLY A 644 -4.64 11.57 10.68
CA GLY A 644 -5.52 12.19 11.67
C GLY A 644 -5.56 13.71 11.67
N SER A 645 -5.08 14.39 10.62
CA SER A 645 -5.00 15.85 10.58
C SER A 645 -6.37 16.52 10.45
N ILE A 646 -7.04 16.75 11.58
CA ILE A 646 -8.36 17.37 11.68
C ILE A 646 -8.34 18.79 12.26
N GLN A 647 -7.21 19.50 12.16
CA GLN A 647 -7.03 20.86 12.70
C GLN A 647 -8.01 21.86 12.08
N VAL A 648 -8.31 21.72 10.77
CA VAL A 648 -9.30 22.57 10.07
C VAL A 648 -10.70 22.35 10.65
N ARG A 649 -11.11 21.10 10.83
CA ARG A 649 -12.37 20.72 11.50
C ARG A 649 -12.44 21.27 12.91
N ALA A 650 -11.38 21.06 13.71
CA ALA A 650 -11.30 21.52 15.08
C ALA A 650 -11.47 23.04 15.16
N LEU A 651 -10.74 23.79 14.31
CA LEU A 651 -10.81 25.25 14.32
C LEU A 651 -12.17 25.78 13.83
N ALA A 652 -12.80 25.12 12.85
CA ALA A 652 -14.15 25.47 12.40
C ALA A 652 -15.20 25.27 13.52
N PHE A 653 -15.14 24.14 14.23
CA PHE A 653 -16.04 23.88 15.37
C PHE A 653 -15.74 24.78 16.56
N ALA A 654 -14.47 25.02 16.88
CA ALA A 654 -14.09 25.95 17.93
C ALA A 654 -14.61 27.36 17.63
N GLY A 655 -14.48 27.82 16.38
CA GLY A 655 -15.01 29.10 15.93
C GLY A 655 -16.51 29.21 16.13
N LYS A 656 -17.28 28.16 15.78
CA LYS A 656 -18.73 28.12 15.96
C LYS A 656 -19.15 28.11 17.44
N ILE A 657 -18.49 27.31 18.29
CA ILE A 657 -18.84 27.17 19.72
C ILE A 657 -18.41 28.40 20.53
N ALA A 658 -17.23 28.96 20.24
CA ALA A 658 -16.66 30.10 20.95
C ALA A 658 -17.09 31.46 20.38
N GLY A 659 -17.75 31.49 19.21
CA GLY A 659 -18.20 32.72 18.54
C GLY A 659 -17.06 33.52 17.90
N GLN A 660 -16.06 32.83 17.33
CA GLN A 660 -14.85 33.43 16.75
C GLN A 660 -14.83 33.24 15.23
N THR A 661 -15.37 34.21 14.48
CA THR A 661 -15.46 34.14 13.00
C THR A 661 -14.08 34.03 12.33
N GLN A 662 -13.06 34.71 12.85
CA GLN A 662 -11.68 34.66 12.31
C GLN A 662 -11.07 33.24 12.34
N TRP A 663 -11.52 32.38 13.26
CA TRP A 663 -11.09 30.98 13.32
C TRP A 663 -11.72 30.17 12.17
N ILE A 664 -13.00 30.43 11.86
CA ILE A 664 -13.67 29.83 10.71
C ILE A 664 -13.00 30.30 9.42
N GLU A 665 -12.69 31.59 9.28
CA GLU A 665 -12.00 32.13 8.10
C GLU A 665 -10.59 31.53 7.91
N ALA A 666 -9.88 31.24 9.01
CA ALA A 666 -8.59 30.55 8.97
C ALA A 666 -8.74 29.07 8.57
N ALA A 667 -9.75 28.38 9.10
CA ALA A 667 -10.07 27.01 8.69
C ALA A 667 -10.42 26.94 7.19
N GLU A 668 -11.22 27.88 6.68
CA GLU A 668 -11.51 28.01 5.26
C GLU A 668 -10.25 28.27 4.42
N GLN A 669 -9.27 29.00 4.95
CA GLN A 669 -8.02 29.31 4.22
C GLN A 669 -7.17 28.05 4.08
N ALA A 670 -6.96 27.35 5.19
CA ALA A 670 -6.22 26.10 5.20
C ALA A 670 -6.89 25.08 4.27
N ALA A 671 -8.22 24.99 4.25
CA ALA A 671 -8.95 24.11 3.34
C ALA A 671 -8.87 24.54 1.87
N ASP A 672 -9.01 25.83 1.57
CA ASP A 672 -9.05 26.37 0.22
C ASP A 672 -7.66 26.42 -0.43
N ALA A 673 -6.59 26.57 0.35
CA ALA A 673 -5.23 26.75 -0.14
C ALA A 673 -4.30 25.55 0.15
N PHE A 674 -4.29 25.02 1.36
CA PHE A 674 -3.34 23.99 1.78
C PHE A 674 -3.89 22.58 1.49
N LEU A 675 -5.06 22.21 2.06
CA LEU A 675 -5.65 20.89 1.83
C LEU A 675 -6.07 20.67 0.37
N SER A 676 -6.54 21.72 -0.31
CA SER A 676 -6.89 21.63 -1.73
C SER A 676 -5.67 21.39 -2.61
N ASP A 677 -4.51 21.92 -2.23
CA ASP A 677 -3.27 21.64 -2.92
C ASP A 677 -2.86 20.17 -2.76
N LEU A 678 -2.99 19.61 -1.56
CA LEU A 678 -2.74 18.20 -1.32
C LEU A 678 -3.71 17.29 -2.09
N LEU A 679 -4.95 17.71 -2.30
CA LEU A 679 -5.90 16.93 -3.13
C LEU A 679 -5.68 17.08 -4.64
N ILE A 680 -5.22 18.25 -5.13
CA ILE A 680 -5.07 18.52 -6.57
C ILE A 680 -3.66 18.20 -7.07
N SER A 681 -2.64 18.61 -6.32
CA SER A 681 -1.22 18.53 -6.69
C SER A 681 -0.50 17.38 -6.00
N GLY A 682 -1.23 16.36 -5.53
CA GLY A 682 -0.69 15.19 -4.85
C GLY A 682 -0.66 15.32 -3.32
N ARG A 683 -1.15 14.25 -2.67
CA ARG A 683 -1.18 14.07 -1.22
C ARG A 683 0.23 13.81 -0.67
N ALA A 684 0.36 13.97 0.64
CA ALA A 684 1.60 13.71 1.36
C ALA A 684 1.27 13.01 2.67
N GLU A 685 2.00 11.97 3.04
CA GLU A 685 1.98 11.40 4.40
C GLU A 685 2.47 12.45 5.41
N ASN A 686 3.55 13.14 5.07
CA ASN A 686 4.09 14.25 5.85
C ASN A 686 4.68 15.34 4.95
N LEU A 687 4.79 16.53 5.52
CA LEU A 687 5.23 17.74 4.83
C LEU A 687 6.16 18.55 5.71
N HIS A 688 7.46 18.56 5.41
CA HIS A 688 8.43 19.43 6.05
C HIS A 688 9.51 19.88 5.04
N PRO A 689 9.50 21.14 4.58
CA PRO A 689 8.42 21.76 3.80
C PRO A 689 8.07 21.03 2.47
N ASN A 690 8.84 20.01 2.07
CA ASN A 690 8.53 19.21 0.89
C ASN A 690 7.46 18.17 1.18
N LYS A 691 6.71 17.77 0.16
CA LYS A 691 5.74 16.69 0.24
C LYS A 691 6.47 15.35 0.23
N LYS A 692 6.21 14.50 1.22
CA LYS A 692 6.58 13.08 1.20
C LYS A 692 5.31 12.26 0.96
N PRO A 693 5.07 11.76 -0.25
CA PRO A 693 3.77 11.19 -0.62
C PRO A 693 3.34 9.97 0.19
N TYR A 694 4.25 9.06 0.51
CA TYR A 694 3.90 7.70 0.91
C TYR A 694 4.33 7.37 2.34
N PRO A 695 3.60 6.44 3.00
CA PRO A 695 2.37 5.79 2.53
C PRO A 695 1.12 6.69 2.55
N LEU A 696 0.21 6.50 1.59
CA LEU A 696 -1.12 7.12 1.59
C LEU A 696 -2.12 6.18 2.25
N ILE A 697 -2.50 6.44 3.49
CA ILE A 697 -3.31 5.53 4.32
C ILE A 697 -4.77 5.99 4.46
N ASN A 698 -5.66 5.08 4.88
CA ASN A 698 -7.08 5.38 5.14
C ASN A 698 -7.27 6.51 6.15
N TYR A 699 -6.49 6.49 7.23
CA TYR A 699 -6.58 7.48 8.29
C TYR A 699 -6.29 8.90 7.78
N GLY A 700 -5.32 9.02 6.87
CA GLY A 700 -5.03 10.25 6.14
C GLY A 700 -6.17 10.67 5.23
N THR A 701 -6.73 9.76 4.42
CA THR A 701 -7.86 10.06 3.52
C THR A 701 -9.11 10.55 4.28
N ALA A 702 -9.44 9.90 5.39
CA ALA A 702 -10.58 10.24 6.24
C ALA A 702 -10.49 11.67 6.80
N SER A 703 -9.29 12.17 7.08
CA SER A 703 -9.06 13.53 7.57
C SER A 703 -9.57 14.61 6.60
N TYR A 704 -9.36 14.46 5.28
CA TYR A 704 -9.86 15.41 4.28
C TYR A 704 -11.38 15.46 4.28
N VAL A 705 -12.02 14.29 4.26
CA VAL A 705 -13.48 14.16 4.33
C VAL A 705 -14.01 14.88 5.56
N ASP A 706 -13.40 14.64 6.71
CA ASP A 706 -13.82 15.24 7.98
C ASP A 706 -13.64 16.75 8.04
N ASN A 707 -12.51 17.27 7.54
CA ASN A 707 -12.26 18.71 7.48
C ASN A 707 -13.27 19.42 6.58
N TYR A 708 -13.49 18.88 5.39
CA TYR A 708 -14.41 19.47 4.42
C TYR A 708 -15.87 19.35 4.84
N LEU A 709 -16.31 18.21 5.37
CA LEU A 709 -17.69 18.08 5.89
C LEU A 709 -17.93 18.95 7.12
N ALA A 710 -16.95 19.12 8.01
CA ALA A 710 -17.07 20.04 9.13
C ALA A 710 -17.21 21.50 8.66
N LEU A 711 -16.42 21.93 7.67
CA LEU A 711 -16.60 23.25 7.06
C LEU A 711 -17.95 23.40 6.39
N TYR A 712 -18.46 22.38 5.70
CA TYR A 712 -19.82 22.41 5.17
C TYR A 712 -20.87 22.58 6.29
N GLU A 713 -20.74 21.85 7.41
CA GLU A 713 -21.64 21.95 8.57
C GLU A 713 -21.61 23.34 9.24
N VAL A 714 -20.43 23.97 9.28
CA VAL A 714 -20.24 25.28 9.92
C VAL A 714 -20.66 26.44 9.01
N THR A 715 -20.38 26.35 7.71
CA THR A 715 -20.48 27.47 6.76
C THR A 715 -21.66 27.36 5.79
N GLY A 716 -22.17 26.15 5.54
CA GLY A 716 -23.17 25.86 4.51
C GLY A 716 -22.66 25.95 3.07
N LYS A 717 -21.36 26.20 2.84
CA LYS A 717 -20.80 26.37 1.50
C LYS A 717 -20.67 25.01 0.79
N LYS A 718 -21.51 24.77 -0.23
CA LYS A 718 -21.58 23.50 -0.98
C LYS A 718 -20.24 23.00 -1.52
N LYS A 719 -19.32 23.91 -1.88
CA LYS A 719 -17.97 23.56 -2.38
C LYS A 719 -17.25 22.58 -1.45
N TYR A 720 -17.43 22.69 -0.13
CA TYR A 720 -16.78 21.80 0.82
C TYR A 720 -17.38 20.40 0.81
N ALA A 721 -18.70 20.26 0.65
CA ALA A 721 -19.29 18.92 0.46
C ALA A 721 -18.81 18.27 -0.85
N VAL A 722 -18.63 19.05 -1.92
CA VAL A 722 -18.02 18.56 -3.18
C VAL A 722 -16.59 18.07 -2.93
N MET A 723 -15.74 18.87 -2.27
CA MET A 723 -14.36 18.48 -1.94
C MET A 723 -14.29 17.21 -1.07
N ALA A 724 -15.21 17.04 -0.13
CA ALA A 724 -15.31 15.81 0.66
C ALA A 724 -15.65 14.58 -0.20
N GLY A 725 -16.56 14.72 -1.16
CA GLY A 725 -16.88 13.67 -2.12
C GLY A 725 -15.69 13.33 -3.02
N LEU A 726 -14.95 14.35 -3.50
CA LEU A 726 -13.71 14.17 -4.25
C LEU A 726 -12.65 13.40 -3.46
N ALA A 727 -12.40 13.79 -2.20
CA ALA A 727 -11.49 13.04 -1.34
C ALA A 727 -11.93 11.58 -1.19
N GLY A 728 -13.25 11.34 -1.09
CA GLY A 728 -13.82 10.00 -0.99
C GLY A 728 -13.62 9.11 -2.22
N THR A 729 -13.39 9.69 -3.40
CA THR A 729 -13.16 8.91 -4.63
C THR A 729 -11.90 8.03 -4.55
N TRP A 730 -11.00 8.30 -3.59
CA TRP A 730 -9.85 7.46 -3.30
C TRP A 730 -10.24 6.02 -2.93
N TRP A 731 -11.33 5.82 -2.17
CA TRP A 731 -11.83 4.47 -1.81
C TRP A 731 -12.44 3.71 -2.98
N THR A 732 -12.97 4.42 -3.98
CA THR A 732 -13.62 3.82 -5.15
C THR A 732 -12.65 3.61 -6.33
N GLY A 733 -11.38 3.98 -6.17
CA GLY A 733 -10.31 3.72 -7.12
C GLY A 733 -9.84 4.93 -7.91
N ASN A 734 -10.36 6.14 -7.66
CA ASN A 734 -9.79 7.37 -8.24
C ASN A 734 -8.55 7.80 -7.45
N ASN A 735 -7.48 7.02 -7.58
CA ASN A 735 -6.21 7.22 -6.89
C ASN A 735 -5.04 6.84 -7.80
N VAL A 736 -3.81 7.09 -7.32
CA VAL A 736 -2.56 6.89 -8.07
C VAL A 736 -2.29 5.46 -8.54
N ARG A 737 -3.07 4.48 -8.07
CA ARG A 737 -2.98 3.06 -8.50
C ARG A 737 -4.20 2.57 -9.25
N SER A 738 -5.23 3.40 -9.43
CA SER A 738 -6.52 2.97 -9.95
C SER A 738 -7.12 1.76 -9.20
N PHE A 739 -6.83 1.66 -7.90
CA PHE A 739 -7.17 0.48 -7.09
C PHE A 739 -8.24 0.83 -6.05
N PRO A 740 -9.41 0.17 -6.04
CA PRO A 740 -10.43 0.43 -5.03
C PRO A 740 -9.93 0.08 -3.62
N MET A 741 -9.72 1.09 -2.78
CA MET A 741 -9.23 0.89 -1.42
C MET A 741 -10.29 0.36 -0.45
N PHE A 742 -11.57 0.31 -0.88
CA PHE A 742 -12.65 -0.36 -0.16
C PHE A 742 -13.31 -1.44 -1.02
N ASP A 743 -13.17 -2.70 -0.61
CA ASP A 743 -13.85 -3.84 -1.22
C ASP A 743 -15.27 -3.98 -0.68
N GLN A 744 -16.26 -3.61 -1.48
CA GLN A 744 -17.67 -3.64 -1.09
C GLN A 744 -18.19 -5.08 -0.88
N LYS A 745 -17.56 -6.09 -1.51
CA LYS A 745 -18.04 -7.48 -1.47
C LYS A 745 -17.76 -8.13 -0.13
N ASN A 746 -16.53 -8.04 0.36
CA ASN A 746 -16.12 -8.65 1.62
C ASN A 746 -16.00 -7.64 2.77
N GLY A 747 -16.04 -6.34 2.46
CA GLY A 747 -15.90 -5.27 3.45
C GLY A 747 -14.46 -4.98 3.84
N TYR A 748 -13.48 -5.30 2.98
CA TYR A 748 -12.08 -4.98 3.25
C TYR A 748 -11.80 -3.49 3.04
N ALA A 749 -11.00 -2.92 3.93
CA ALA A 749 -10.42 -1.60 3.75
C ALA A 749 -8.91 -1.76 3.76
N TYR A 750 -8.30 -1.68 2.58
CA TYR A 750 -6.88 -1.95 2.41
C TYR A 750 -6.06 -0.82 3.00
N ASP A 751 -5.02 -1.14 3.76
CA ASP A 751 -4.33 -0.24 4.69
C ASP A 751 -3.83 1.07 4.06
N GLY A 752 -3.20 0.99 2.89
CA GLY A 752 -2.69 2.16 2.18
C GLY A 752 -2.01 1.89 0.84
N LEU A 753 -1.60 2.96 0.17
CA LEU A 753 -0.84 2.93 -1.07
C LEU A 753 0.62 3.32 -0.83
N TYR A 754 1.52 2.63 -1.51
CA TYR A 754 2.95 2.94 -1.58
C TYR A 754 3.34 3.34 -3.02
N ASP A 755 4.60 3.74 -3.17
CA ASP A 755 5.29 4.10 -4.44
C ASP A 755 5.25 3.05 -5.55
N THR A 756 5.01 1.78 -5.22
CA THR A 756 5.05 0.65 -6.16
C THR A 756 3.96 -0.39 -5.89
N ARG A 757 3.37 -0.40 -4.68
CA ARG A 757 2.44 -1.45 -4.24
C ARG A 757 1.21 -0.92 -3.50
N VAL A 758 0.21 -1.78 -3.36
CA VAL A 758 -0.92 -1.61 -2.44
C VAL A 758 -0.63 -2.44 -1.19
N ASN A 759 -0.79 -1.86 -0.01
CA ASN A 759 -0.83 -2.65 1.22
C ASN A 759 -2.24 -3.23 1.39
N ILE A 760 -2.35 -4.52 1.11
CA ILE A 760 -3.61 -5.28 1.18
C ILE A 760 -3.94 -5.78 2.59
N ASN A 761 -3.18 -5.41 3.62
CA ASN A 761 -3.60 -5.63 5.00
C ASN A 761 -4.91 -4.87 5.26
N SER A 762 -5.75 -5.36 6.19
CA SER A 762 -7.06 -4.76 6.49
C SER A 762 -7.37 -4.84 7.98
N GLY A 763 -6.58 -4.13 8.79
CA GLY A 763 -6.67 -4.06 10.25
C GLY A 763 -7.76 -3.12 10.79
N GLY A 764 -7.76 -2.89 12.10
CA GLY A 764 -8.75 -2.05 12.80
C GLY A 764 -8.77 -0.61 12.29
N GLU A 765 -7.61 0.06 12.32
CA GLU A 765 -7.48 1.46 11.89
C GLU A 765 -7.99 1.70 10.45
N SER A 766 -7.61 0.84 9.50
CA SER A 766 -7.98 1.03 8.10
C SER A 766 -9.49 0.91 7.88
N LEU A 767 -10.13 -0.07 8.52
CA LEU A 767 -11.57 -0.32 8.43
C LEU A 767 -12.38 0.75 9.14
N ASP A 768 -11.99 1.09 10.37
CA ASP A 768 -12.67 2.09 11.19
C ASP A 768 -12.78 3.41 10.42
N GLU A 769 -11.66 3.87 9.87
CA GLU A 769 -11.55 5.16 9.19
C GLU A 769 -12.28 5.16 7.84
N ALA A 770 -12.15 4.08 7.05
CA ALA A 770 -12.87 3.94 5.79
C ALA A 770 -14.39 3.96 6.00
N LEU A 771 -14.92 3.11 6.91
CA LEU A 771 -16.35 3.00 7.15
C LEU A 771 -16.92 4.29 7.71
N ARG A 772 -16.26 4.89 8.70
CA ARG A 772 -16.68 6.16 9.31
C ARG A 772 -16.76 7.28 8.28
N ALA A 773 -15.77 7.42 7.40
CA ALA A 773 -15.75 8.46 6.37
C ALA A 773 -16.79 8.19 5.26
N LEU A 774 -16.88 6.96 4.75
CA LEU A 774 -17.84 6.59 3.71
C LEU A 774 -19.29 6.72 4.17
N LEU A 775 -19.61 6.38 5.43
CA LEU A 775 -20.94 6.61 6.01
C LEU A 775 -21.29 8.10 6.11
N ARG A 776 -20.32 8.95 6.46
CA ARG A 776 -20.52 10.41 6.50
C ARG A 776 -20.73 11.00 5.10
N ILE A 777 -20.00 10.53 4.10
CA ILE A 777 -20.22 10.89 2.69
C ILE A 777 -21.62 10.46 2.25
N ARG A 778 -22.02 9.22 2.53
CA ARG A 778 -23.36 8.69 2.21
C ARG A 778 -24.48 9.54 2.79
N ASN A 779 -24.30 10.03 4.02
CA ASN A 779 -25.28 10.88 4.69
C ASN A 779 -25.30 12.34 4.19
N ASN A 780 -24.42 12.71 3.24
CA ASN A 780 -24.39 14.01 2.60
C ASN A 780 -24.61 13.85 1.08
N SER A 781 -25.82 14.17 0.60
CA SER A 781 -26.20 13.95 -0.80
C SER A 781 -25.30 14.66 -1.83
N ILE A 782 -24.71 15.82 -1.48
CA ILE A 782 -23.76 16.50 -2.35
C ILE A 782 -22.47 15.67 -2.43
N ALA A 783 -21.85 15.34 -1.29
CA ALA A 783 -20.62 14.54 -1.28
C ALA A 783 -20.81 13.16 -1.93
N GLN A 784 -21.94 12.50 -1.63
CA GLN A 784 -22.29 11.20 -2.19
C GLN A 784 -22.32 11.21 -3.73
N SER A 785 -22.84 12.28 -4.34
CA SER A 785 -22.92 12.38 -5.81
C SER A 785 -21.56 12.36 -6.51
N TYR A 786 -20.48 12.70 -5.79
CA TYR A 786 -19.11 12.70 -6.31
C TYR A 786 -18.31 11.45 -5.98
N LEU A 787 -18.78 10.59 -5.05
CA LEU A 787 -18.00 9.46 -4.52
C LEU A 787 -17.51 8.47 -5.59
N LEU A 788 -18.29 8.31 -6.66
CA LEU A 788 -17.98 7.44 -7.80
C LEU A 788 -17.47 8.23 -9.01
N GLY A 789 -17.08 9.49 -8.80
CA GLY A 789 -16.50 10.33 -9.83
C GLY A 789 -15.07 9.93 -10.16
N VAL A 790 -14.68 10.13 -11.42
CA VAL A 790 -13.33 9.86 -11.92
C VAL A 790 -12.67 11.14 -12.41
N THR A 791 -11.38 11.29 -12.15
CA THR A 791 -10.59 12.37 -12.71
C THR A 791 -10.43 12.19 -14.22
N THR A 792 -10.87 13.17 -15.00
CA THR A 792 -10.80 13.15 -16.48
C THR A 792 -9.78 14.13 -17.04
N SER A 793 -9.36 15.13 -16.25
CA SER A 793 -8.33 16.10 -16.62
C SER A 793 -7.77 16.76 -15.38
N GLU A 794 -6.47 17.02 -15.36
CA GLU A 794 -5.79 17.66 -14.22
C GLU A 794 -4.68 18.61 -14.69
N HIS A 795 -4.43 19.68 -13.95
CA HIS A 795 -3.30 20.58 -14.14
C HIS A 795 -2.68 20.79 -12.77
N ASN A 796 -1.71 19.96 -12.42
CA ASN A 796 -1.09 19.87 -11.11
C ASN A 796 0.31 20.49 -11.09
N ALA A 797 0.85 20.67 -9.89
CA ALA A 797 2.25 21.02 -9.72
C ALA A 797 3.16 19.87 -10.16
N GLN A 798 4.35 20.22 -10.64
CA GLN A 798 5.37 19.25 -11.02
C GLN A 798 6.63 19.46 -10.20
N THR A 799 7.02 18.44 -9.44
CA THR A 799 8.31 18.42 -8.76
C THR A 799 9.36 17.86 -9.70
N ILE A 800 10.46 18.59 -9.85
CA ILE A 800 11.65 18.21 -10.61
C ILE A 800 12.75 17.97 -9.58
N GLU A 801 13.02 16.70 -9.32
CA GLU A 801 14.09 16.27 -8.41
C GLU A 801 15.46 16.47 -9.07
N ILE A 802 16.31 17.31 -8.47
CA ILE A 802 17.56 17.75 -9.10
C ILE A 802 18.59 16.62 -9.13
N GLU A 803 18.60 15.76 -8.12
CA GLU A 803 19.41 14.56 -8.09
C GLU A 803 19.04 13.58 -9.21
N ASN A 804 17.76 13.49 -9.59
CA ASN A 804 17.33 12.65 -10.71
C ASN A 804 17.80 13.21 -12.05
N LEU A 805 17.83 14.53 -12.21
CA LEU A 805 18.44 15.17 -13.39
C LEU A 805 19.94 14.88 -13.49
N TYR A 806 20.69 15.01 -12.38
CA TYR A 806 22.11 14.70 -12.37
C TYR A 806 22.36 13.22 -12.68
N LYS A 807 21.65 12.30 -12.02
CA LYS A 807 21.77 10.84 -12.22
C LYS A 807 21.44 10.43 -13.65
N SER A 808 20.37 10.97 -14.24
CA SER A 808 19.98 10.65 -15.63
C SER A 808 20.96 11.18 -16.68
N SER A 809 21.77 12.19 -16.35
CA SER A 809 22.83 12.72 -17.23
C SER A 809 24.17 11.98 -17.12
N ALA A 810 24.28 11.00 -16.23
CA ALA A 810 25.49 10.24 -15.96
C ALA A 810 25.25 8.73 -16.17
N PRO A 811 26.33 7.91 -16.31
CA PRO A 811 26.20 6.46 -16.23
C PRO A 811 25.58 6.03 -14.89
N ALA A 812 24.91 4.88 -14.86
CA ALA A 812 24.41 4.32 -13.61
C ALA A 812 25.55 4.07 -12.61
N ASP A 813 25.24 4.12 -11.32
CA ASP A 813 26.15 3.64 -10.28
C ASP A 813 26.47 2.16 -10.53
N ILE A 814 27.70 1.76 -10.23
CA ILE A 814 28.16 0.37 -10.39
C ILE A 814 28.05 -0.31 -9.04
N GLU A 815 27.21 -1.34 -8.93
CA GLU A 815 27.17 -2.20 -7.74
C GLU A 815 28.49 -2.97 -7.62
N MET A 816 29.10 -2.86 -6.45
CA MET A 816 30.37 -3.50 -6.11
C MET A 816 30.08 -4.66 -5.16
N THR A 817 30.93 -5.68 -5.16
CA THR A 817 30.73 -6.84 -4.28
C THR A 817 30.91 -6.45 -2.81
N LEU A 818 29.84 -6.54 -2.02
CA LEU A 818 29.89 -6.52 -0.55
C LEU A 818 29.85 -7.97 -0.03
N PRO A 819 30.89 -8.44 0.69
CA PRO A 819 30.90 -9.81 1.23
C PRO A 819 29.68 -10.07 2.13
N GLU A 820 28.82 -11.01 1.74
CA GLU A 820 27.68 -11.48 2.56
C GLU A 820 26.71 -10.36 3.00
N GLY A 821 26.48 -9.37 2.13
CA GLY A 821 25.65 -8.19 2.43
C GLY A 821 24.17 -8.45 2.68
N ALA A 822 23.64 -9.65 2.37
CA ALA A 822 22.22 -9.95 2.56
C ALA A 822 21.76 -9.85 4.04
N LEU A 823 22.61 -10.28 4.98
CA LEU A 823 22.40 -10.17 6.44
C LEU A 823 21.03 -10.69 6.97
N ASN A 824 20.37 -11.56 6.22
CA ASN A 824 19.00 -12.01 6.50
C ASN A 824 18.76 -13.51 6.27
N VAL A 825 19.82 -14.29 5.96
CA VAL A 825 19.75 -15.75 5.74
C VAL A 825 20.12 -16.47 7.05
N PRO A 826 19.18 -17.11 7.77
CA PRO A 826 19.41 -17.72 9.09
C PRO A 826 20.49 -18.80 9.11
N GLU A 827 20.59 -19.59 8.04
CA GLU A 827 21.50 -20.72 7.93
C GLU A 827 22.97 -20.28 7.91
N LYS A 828 23.23 -19.02 7.59
CA LYS A 828 24.56 -18.42 7.57
C LYS A 828 24.95 -17.77 8.90
N ALA A 829 24.00 -17.50 9.79
CA ALA A 829 24.26 -16.83 11.05
C ALA A 829 25.12 -17.69 11.98
N VAL A 830 26.19 -17.11 12.52
CA VAL A 830 27.13 -17.77 13.44
C VAL A 830 26.70 -17.53 14.89
N THR A 831 26.29 -16.30 15.22
CA THR A 831 25.72 -15.94 16.52
C THR A 831 24.23 -15.67 16.34
N LYS A 832 23.37 -16.58 16.84
CA LYS A 832 21.92 -16.53 16.60
C LYS A 832 21.08 -16.84 17.84
N GLN A 833 19.85 -16.33 17.83
CA GLN A 833 18.79 -16.66 18.77
C GLN A 833 17.55 -17.16 18.00
N ASP A 834 16.99 -18.29 18.42
CA ASP A 834 15.78 -18.90 17.82
C ASP A 834 14.49 -18.46 18.56
N ALA A 835 14.54 -17.36 19.32
CA ALA A 835 13.41 -16.84 20.08
C ALA A 835 12.46 -16.04 19.20
N ASP A 836 11.14 -16.23 19.39
CA ASP A 836 10.15 -15.37 18.78
C ASP A 836 10.21 -13.99 19.44
N SER A 837 10.56 -12.95 18.67
CA SER A 837 10.52 -11.55 19.14
C SER A 837 9.12 -11.11 19.60
N GLY A 838 8.14 -11.97 19.34
CA GLY A 838 6.84 -12.11 19.96
C GLY A 838 6.75 -12.08 21.49
N SER A 839 7.74 -12.66 22.16
CA SER A 839 7.48 -13.33 23.45
C SER A 839 8.51 -13.08 24.54
N ASP A 840 9.78 -12.80 24.20
CA ASP A 840 10.85 -12.60 25.18
C ASP A 840 12.01 -11.72 24.64
N GLU A 841 11.75 -10.41 24.46
CA GLU A 841 12.77 -9.45 24.00
C GLU A 841 13.93 -9.29 25.01
N ALA A 842 13.65 -9.45 26.31
CA ALA A 842 14.65 -9.37 27.37
C ALA A 842 15.73 -10.46 27.20
N LYS A 843 15.33 -11.69 26.85
CA LYS A 843 16.28 -12.77 26.60
C LYS A 843 17.17 -12.51 25.37
N VAL A 844 16.60 -11.96 24.29
CA VAL A 844 17.37 -11.60 23.09
C VAL A 844 18.45 -10.56 23.45
N TYR A 845 18.08 -9.57 24.25
CA TYR A 845 18.99 -8.55 24.76
C TYR A 845 20.10 -9.14 25.63
N ASP A 846 19.76 -9.97 26.63
CA ASP A 846 20.74 -10.59 27.52
C ASP A 846 21.77 -11.43 26.75
N ASP A 847 21.32 -12.22 25.77
CA ASP A 847 22.22 -13.05 24.95
C ASP A 847 23.09 -12.18 24.01
N ALA A 848 22.56 -11.06 23.50
CA ALA A 848 23.36 -10.09 22.75
C ALA A 848 24.47 -9.48 23.62
N MET A 849 24.18 -9.13 24.89
CA MET A 849 25.17 -8.54 25.80
C MET A 849 26.38 -9.45 26.11
N LEU A 850 26.26 -10.76 25.89
CA LEU A 850 27.36 -11.72 26.03
C LEU A 850 28.31 -11.76 24.82
N VAL A 851 27.92 -11.12 23.71
CA VAL A 851 28.72 -11.07 22.48
C VAL A 851 29.81 -10.02 22.61
N GLY A 852 31.04 -10.47 22.86
CA GLY A 852 32.22 -9.61 23.02
C GLY A 852 32.71 -8.99 21.70
N ASP A 853 33.70 -8.09 21.81
CA ASP A 853 34.26 -7.37 20.68
C ASP A 853 34.86 -8.29 19.60
N ASN A 854 34.73 -7.88 18.34
CA ASN A 854 35.26 -8.55 17.15
C ASN A 854 34.80 -10.03 17.02
N THR A 855 33.63 -10.37 17.57
CA THR A 855 33.03 -11.71 17.46
C THR A 855 32.42 -11.93 16.08
N LEU A 856 32.63 -13.10 15.48
CA LEU A 856 32.04 -13.42 14.17
C LEU A 856 30.52 -13.64 14.31
N ILE A 857 29.71 -12.77 13.70
CA ILE A 857 28.23 -12.82 13.79
C ILE A 857 27.63 -13.47 12.55
N TYR A 858 28.16 -13.08 11.39
CA TYR A 858 27.75 -13.53 10.05
C TYR A 858 29.05 -13.74 9.24
N PRO A 859 29.09 -14.55 8.17
CA PRO A 859 30.35 -14.82 7.49
C PRO A 859 30.96 -13.52 6.93
N ASN A 860 32.24 -13.25 7.24
CA ASN A 860 32.96 -11.99 7.00
C ASN A 860 32.54 -10.78 7.86
N TRP A 861 31.47 -10.87 8.65
CA TRP A 861 31.01 -9.78 9.51
C TRP A 861 31.30 -10.06 10.97
N LYS A 862 32.01 -9.13 11.60
CA LYS A 862 32.38 -9.20 13.02
C LYS A 862 31.75 -8.06 13.79
N GLY A 863 31.38 -8.30 15.03
CA GLY A 863 30.66 -7.34 15.84
C GLY A 863 30.71 -7.61 17.33
N GLN A 864 29.95 -6.81 18.07
CA GLN A 864 29.78 -6.85 19.52
C GLN A 864 28.35 -6.47 19.88
N LYS A 865 27.81 -6.99 20.99
CA LYS A 865 26.43 -6.72 21.43
C LYS A 865 25.40 -6.85 20.31
N THR A 866 25.65 -7.79 19.40
CA THR A 866 24.95 -7.95 18.14
C THR A 866 24.62 -9.42 17.93
N ILE A 867 23.38 -9.72 17.55
CA ILE A 867 22.93 -11.10 17.36
C ILE A 867 21.97 -11.20 16.17
N PHE A 868 21.97 -12.34 15.48
CA PHE A 868 20.96 -12.65 14.47
C PHE A 868 19.69 -13.21 15.14
N VAL A 869 18.52 -12.70 14.77
CA VAL A 869 17.23 -13.17 15.31
C VAL A 869 16.38 -13.75 14.19
N ALA A 870 15.97 -15.02 14.35
CA ALA A 870 15.02 -15.69 13.47
C ALA A 870 13.60 -15.58 14.06
N ALA A 871 12.71 -14.76 13.48
CA ALA A 871 11.40 -14.45 14.07
C ALA A 871 10.26 -14.32 13.04
N SER A 872 9.02 -14.30 13.55
CA SER A 872 7.80 -14.02 12.80
C SER A 872 7.75 -12.54 12.39
N GLY A 873 8.13 -12.25 11.15
CA GLY A 873 8.14 -10.88 10.62
C GLY A 873 9.26 -10.67 9.62
N HIS A 874 10.53 -10.75 10.05
CA HIS A 874 11.71 -10.79 9.18
C HIS A 874 12.95 -11.29 9.95
N ASN A 875 13.80 -12.06 9.28
CA ASN A 875 15.14 -12.41 9.74
C ASN A 875 16.07 -11.21 9.67
N ASN A 876 16.72 -10.84 10.77
CA ASN A 876 17.61 -9.68 10.79
C ASN A 876 18.74 -9.78 11.83
N ILE A 877 19.78 -8.99 11.60
CA ILE A 877 20.83 -8.70 12.58
C ILE A 877 20.35 -7.58 13.49
N ARG A 878 20.37 -7.77 14.82
CA ARG A 878 20.00 -6.76 15.81
C ARG A 878 21.21 -6.27 16.59
N LEU A 879 21.33 -4.95 16.71
CA LEU A 879 22.36 -4.25 17.46
C LEU A 879 21.68 -3.56 18.65
N PHE A 880 22.20 -3.79 19.86
CA PHE A 880 21.70 -3.22 21.11
C PHE A 880 22.77 -2.34 21.76
N ASP A 881 22.37 -1.30 22.50
CA ASP A 881 23.27 -0.33 23.14
C ASP A 881 24.33 0.23 22.17
N ASP A 882 25.61 0.19 22.53
CA ASP A 882 26.80 0.50 21.73
C ASP A 882 27.24 -0.67 20.80
N GLY A 883 26.29 -1.54 20.44
CA GLY A 883 26.50 -2.65 19.55
C GLY A 883 26.98 -2.22 18.17
N SER A 884 27.79 -3.06 17.54
CA SER A 884 28.35 -2.76 16.22
C SER A 884 28.60 -4.02 15.42
N ILE A 885 28.52 -3.91 14.09
CA ILE A 885 28.91 -4.96 13.16
C ILE A 885 29.62 -4.37 11.95
N GLN A 886 30.71 -5.00 11.49
CA GLN A 886 31.54 -4.50 10.40
C GLN A 886 32.10 -5.61 9.51
N THR A 887 32.46 -5.23 8.28
CA THR A 887 33.17 -6.06 7.28
C THR A 887 34.18 -5.22 6.51
N SER A 888 35.17 -5.88 5.88
CA SER A 888 36.20 -5.23 5.05
C SER A 888 36.09 -5.61 3.58
N ILE A 889 36.42 -4.66 2.70
CA ILE A 889 36.54 -4.82 1.25
C ILE A 889 37.97 -4.45 0.84
N PRO A 890 38.79 -5.37 0.33
CA PRO A 890 40.15 -5.06 -0.08
C PRO A 890 40.18 -4.14 -1.31
N ILE A 891 41.11 -3.18 -1.32
CA ILE A 891 41.44 -2.35 -2.49
C ILE A 891 42.76 -2.89 -3.08
N ASP A 892 42.64 -3.84 -4.00
CA ASP A 892 43.79 -4.53 -4.61
C ASP A 892 44.06 -4.11 -6.08
N GLY A 893 43.31 -3.11 -6.58
CA GLY A 893 43.49 -2.54 -7.92
C GLY A 893 43.08 -3.45 -9.07
N LYS A 894 42.35 -4.53 -8.79
CA LYS A 894 41.84 -5.44 -9.83
C LYS A 894 40.62 -4.86 -10.52
N GLN A 895 40.37 -5.30 -11.75
CA GLN A 895 39.18 -4.92 -12.51
C GLN A 895 37.92 -5.37 -11.73
N GLY A 896 37.05 -4.43 -11.37
CA GLY A 896 35.88 -4.68 -10.52
C GLY A 896 36.07 -4.38 -9.03
N SER A 897 37.23 -3.84 -8.61
CA SER A 897 37.43 -3.27 -7.26
C SER A 897 37.27 -1.75 -7.26
N PHE A 898 37.10 -1.16 -6.08
CA PHE A 898 37.28 0.28 -5.90
C PHE A 898 38.74 0.69 -6.17
N GLN A 899 38.95 1.97 -6.47
CA GLN A 899 40.28 2.58 -6.66
C GLN A 899 40.31 3.99 -6.05
N ALA A 900 41.52 4.51 -5.85
CA ALA A 900 41.71 5.90 -5.41
C ALA A 900 41.03 6.88 -6.37
N GLY A 901 40.32 7.87 -5.82
CA GLY A 901 39.51 8.83 -6.57
C GLY A 901 38.04 8.44 -6.75
N ASP A 902 37.66 7.18 -6.52
CA ASP A 902 36.26 6.76 -6.56
C ASP A 902 35.47 7.30 -5.36
N TYR A 903 34.17 7.49 -5.54
CA TYR A 903 33.21 7.80 -4.48
C TYR A 903 32.32 6.60 -4.19
N VAL A 904 31.93 6.45 -2.92
CA VAL A 904 31.26 5.26 -2.41
C VAL A 904 29.88 5.61 -1.85
N ARG A 905 28.90 4.75 -2.09
CA ARG A 905 27.57 4.77 -1.47
C ARG A 905 27.23 3.38 -0.94
N LEU A 906 26.90 3.29 0.35
CA LEU A 906 26.33 2.10 0.96
C LEU A 906 24.81 2.27 0.98
N GLN A 907 24.06 1.25 0.61
CA GLN A 907 22.60 1.19 0.73
C GLN A 907 22.22 -0.03 1.57
N PHE A 908 21.22 0.08 2.45
CA PHE A 908 20.77 -1.05 3.27
C PHE A 908 19.32 -0.84 3.77
N ASN A 909 18.65 -1.94 4.11
CA ASN A 909 17.39 -1.92 4.84
C ASN A 909 17.67 -1.87 6.35
N GLY A 910 16.95 -1.03 7.07
CA GLY A 910 17.16 -0.79 8.49
C GLY A 910 15.86 -0.70 9.29
N ARG A 911 15.87 -1.14 10.54
CA ARG A 911 14.86 -0.80 11.55
C ARG A 911 15.54 -0.06 12.67
N VAL A 912 14.90 0.95 13.23
CA VAL A 912 15.38 1.60 14.47
C VAL A 912 14.20 1.67 15.43
N GLU A 913 14.36 1.07 16.60
CA GLU A 913 13.37 1.00 17.67
C GLU A 913 13.70 1.97 18.80
N PHE A 914 12.72 2.75 19.23
CA PHE A 914 12.65 3.51 20.49
C PHE A 914 13.97 4.05 21.05
N ASP A 915 14.22 5.34 20.84
CA ASP A 915 15.37 6.06 21.42
C ASP A 915 16.74 5.43 21.10
N THR A 916 16.78 4.70 19.99
CA THR A 916 18.00 4.13 19.43
C THR A 916 18.49 5.01 18.29
N ARG A 917 19.80 5.22 18.23
CA ARG A 917 20.48 5.79 17.07
C ARG A 917 21.20 4.69 16.34
N LEU A 918 21.19 4.76 15.02
CA LEU A 918 21.98 3.90 14.15
C LEU A 918 22.90 4.77 13.31
N ARG A 919 24.15 4.36 13.19
CA ARG A 919 25.16 4.96 12.34
C ARG A 919 25.63 3.92 11.32
N ALA A 920 25.76 4.33 10.08
CA ALA A 920 26.35 3.53 9.02
C ALA A 920 27.52 4.29 8.40
N GLU A 921 28.70 3.70 8.40
CA GLU A 921 29.94 4.35 7.99
C GLU A 921 30.69 3.47 6.97
N VAL A 922 31.31 4.13 6.00
CA VAL A 922 32.33 3.54 5.14
C VAL A 922 33.62 4.34 5.35
N VAL A 923 34.65 3.68 5.84
CA VAL A 923 35.96 4.29 6.09
C VAL A 923 37.02 3.67 5.18
N ALA A 924 37.89 4.52 4.63
CA ALA A 924 39.06 4.11 3.86
C ALA A 924 40.25 3.96 4.80
N VAL A 925 40.87 2.78 4.80
CA VAL A 925 42.00 2.44 5.70
C VAL A 925 43.28 2.32 4.88
N ASN A 926 44.34 2.99 5.30
CA ASN A 926 45.65 2.89 4.65
C ASN A 926 46.53 1.78 5.26
N ALA A 927 47.71 1.52 4.68
CA ALA A 927 48.63 0.49 5.15
C ALA A 927 49.17 0.71 6.58
N ALA A 928 49.06 1.92 7.12
CA ALA A 928 49.43 2.26 8.50
C ALA A 928 48.26 2.08 9.49
N GLY A 929 47.06 1.73 9.01
CA GLY A 929 45.85 1.60 9.81
C GLY A 929 45.13 2.92 10.08
N GLU A 930 45.47 4.00 9.39
CA GLU A 930 44.78 5.29 9.54
C GLU A 930 43.46 5.25 8.77
N GLU A 931 42.36 5.65 9.42
CA GLU A 931 41.00 5.67 8.85
C GLU A 931 40.64 7.08 8.34
N LEU A 932 39.99 7.16 7.17
CA LEU A 932 39.30 8.35 6.68
C LEU A 932 37.84 8.01 6.36
N LEU A 933 36.89 8.76 6.92
CA LEU A 933 35.47 8.62 6.58
C LEU A 933 35.21 9.06 5.13
N VAL A 934 34.77 8.13 4.28
CA VAL A 934 34.50 8.39 2.86
C VAL A 934 33.01 8.44 2.54
N ALA A 935 32.16 7.78 3.34
CA ALA A 935 30.70 7.93 3.28
C ALA A 935 30.05 7.62 4.62
N ASP A 936 28.92 8.25 4.94
CA ASP A 936 28.18 8.00 6.19
C ASP A 936 26.66 8.24 6.10
N ALA A 937 25.94 7.67 7.07
CA ALA A 937 24.58 8.03 7.47
C ALA A 937 24.56 8.01 9.01
N ASN A 938 24.80 9.19 9.60
CA ASN A 938 25.11 9.35 11.02
C ASN A 938 24.00 10.03 11.84
N ASP A 939 22.87 10.30 11.21
CA ASP A 939 21.75 11.10 11.73
C ASP A 939 20.48 10.29 11.95
N MET A 940 20.52 8.95 11.86
CA MET A 940 19.37 8.11 12.15
C MET A 940 19.16 8.02 13.67
N SER A 941 18.48 9.03 14.22
CA SER A 941 18.01 9.06 15.60
C SER A 941 16.49 9.08 15.57
N TYR A 942 15.85 8.11 16.23
CA TYR A 942 14.39 8.02 16.16
C TYR A 942 13.75 7.67 17.51
N HIS A 943 12.67 8.38 17.83
CA HIS A 943 11.97 8.26 19.12
C HIS A 943 10.85 7.18 19.07
N PRO A 944 10.06 7.05 17.98
CA PRO A 944 9.21 5.87 17.73
C PRO A 944 9.94 4.70 17.05
N ARG A 945 9.20 3.73 16.48
CA ARG A 945 9.69 2.67 15.57
C ARG A 945 9.70 3.15 14.11
N THR A 946 10.80 2.99 13.37
CA THR A 946 10.85 3.23 11.91
C THR A 946 11.50 2.07 11.16
N TRP A 947 10.91 1.73 10.02
CA TRP A 947 11.45 0.76 9.07
C TRP A 947 11.82 1.44 7.75
N TYR A 948 13.08 1.30 7.34
CA TYR A 948 13.67 1.78 6.10
C TYR A 948 13.89 0.61 5.16
N SER A 949 13.14 0.53 4.06
CA SER A 949 13.32 -0.55 3.07
C SER A 949 12.77 -0.22 1.70
N GLY A 950 13.16 -1.01 0.70
CA GLY A 950 12.73 -0.79 -0.69
C GLY A 950 13.26 0.55 -1.20
N ASP A 951 12.39 1.36 -1.78
CA ASP A 951 12.77 2.71 -2.24
C ASP A 951 13.10 3.66 -1.07
N GLY A 952 12.62 3.34 0.14
CA GLY A 952 12.97 4.02 1.40
C GLY A 952 14.20 3.43 2.11
N ALA A 953 14.97 2.56 1.45
CA ALA A 953 16.22 2.04 2.00
C ALA A 953 17.22 3.19 2.26
N VAL A 954 17.98 3.06 3.34
CA VAL A 954 18.95 4.08 3.74
C VAL A 954 20.11 4.06 2.74
N SER A 955 20.56 5.24 2.31
CA SER A 955 21.78 5.41 1.52
C SER A 955 22.75 6.34 2.25
N THR A 956 24.04 5.98 2.29
CA THR A 956 25.06 6.86 2.85
C THR A 956 25.40 8.02 1.91
N THR A 957 25.74 9.15 2.50
CA THR A 957 26.23 10.34 1.81
C THR A 957 27.74 10.25 1.58
N PRO A 958 28.24 10.50 0.35
CA PRO A 958 29.67 10.61 0.12
C PRO A 958 30.27 11.84 0.84
N ARG A 959 31.38 11.63 1.56
CA ARG A 959 32.13 12.66 2.28
C ARG A 959 33.44 13.02 1.61
N ALA A 960 34.12 12.03 1.03
CA ALA A 960 35.38 12.21 0.33
C ALA A 960 35.57 11.13 -0.73
N ALA A 961 36.40 11.41 -1.74
CA ALA A 961 36.89 10.38 -2.63
C ALA A 961 37.86 9.45 -1.87
N ILE A 962 37.96 8.19 -2.29
CA ILE A 962 38.93 7.24 -1.73
C ILE A 962 40.36 7.80 -1.90
N PRO A 963 41.12 7.99 -0.80
CA PRO A 963 42.48 8.52 -0.88
C PRO A 963 43.45 7.61 -1.63
N ALA A 964 44.55 8.19 -2.14
CA ALA A 964 45.68 7.41 -2.61
C ALA A 964 46.33 6.66 -1.43
N GLY A 965 46.67 5.37 -1.63
CA GLY A 965 47.30 4.54 -0.60
C GLY A 965 46.35 3.79 0.34
N THR A 966 45.02 3.88 0.10
CA THR A 966 44.03 3.02 0.76
C THR A 966 44.23 1.55 0.35
N VAL A 967 44.21 0.65 1.34
CA VAL A 967 44.38 -0.81 1.15
C VAL A 967 43.08 -1.58 1.35
N GLU A 968 42.13 -1.02 2.10
CA GLU A 968 40.78 -1.58 2.27
C GLU A 968 39.73 -0.50 2.59
N LEU A 969 38.47 -0.81 2.32
CA LEU A 969 37.31 -0.09 2.86
C LEU A 969 36.70 -0.93 4.00
N VAL A 970 36.37 -0.30 5.11
CA VAL A 970 35.60 -0.95 6.19
C VAL A 970 34.19 -0.38 6.18
N VAL A 971 33.21 -1.27 6.10
CA VAL A 971 31.78 -0.95 6.24
C VAL A 971 31.37 -1.28 7.67
N ARG A 972 30.80 -0.32 8.40
CA ARG A 972 30.48 -0.44 9.82
C ARG A 972 29.08 0.08 10.11
N PHE A 973 28.32 -0.69 10.88
CA PHE A 973 27.07 -0.25 11.52
C PHE A 973 27.28 -0.19 13.02
N ILE A 974 26.78 0.87 13.66
CA ILE A 974 26.95 1.12 15.10
C ILE A 974 25.64 1.63 15.64
N THR A 975 25.20 1.13 16.80
CA THR A 975 24.10 1.72 17.54
C THR A 975 24.60 2.57 18.70
N ASP A 976 23.82 3.58 19.07
CA ASP A 976 23.95 4.29 20.33
C ASP A 976 22.53 4.39 20.91
N ALA A 977 22.25 3.74 22.05
CA ALA A 977 20.92 3.75 22.67
C ALA A 977 20.93 4.41 24.05
N ASP A 978 19.97 5.30 24.30
CA ASP A 978 19.73 5.95 25.61
C ASP A 978 18.35 5.53 26.20
N ASN A 979 17.90 4.30 25.90
CA ASN A 979 16.57 3.83 26.27
C ASN A 979 16.53 3.38 27.75
N PRO A 980 15.60 3.88 28.59
CA PRO A 980 15.44 3.45 29.98
C PRO A 980 15.05 1.97 30.13
N LYS A 981 14.57 1.33 29.05
CA LYS A 981 14.32 -0.10 28.93
C LYS A 981 15.16 -0.65 27.76
N PRO A 982 16.41 -1.06 28.01
CA PRO A 982 17.38 -1.29 26.94
C PRO A 982 17.04 -2.47 26.02
N TYR A 983 16.22 -3.43 26.46
CA TYR A 983 15.76 -4.53 25.63
C TYR A 983 14.64 -4.15 24.64
N GLU A 984 13.99 -2.99 24.81
CA GLU A 984 12.98 -2.47 23.87
C GLU A 984 13.63 -1.63 22.74
N GLY A 985 14.86 -1.12 22.93
CA GLY A 985 15.58 -0.29 21.97
C GLY A 985 16.69 -1.05 21.22
N TYR A 986 16.58 -1.16 19.90
CA TYR A 986 17.58 -1.79 19.05
C TYR A 986 17.51 -1.30 17.60
N ALA A 987 18.56 -1.53 16.83
CA ALA A 987 18.51 -1.40 15.39
C ALA A 987 18.61 -2.75 14.68
N SER A 988 17.88 -2.92 13.58
CA SER A 988 17.99 -4.08 12.71
C SER A 988 18.60 -3.72 11.36
N ILE A 989 19.46 -4.57 10.80
CA ILE A 989 20.08 -4.38 9.48
C ILE A 989 19.83 -5.60 8.58
N ALA A 990 19.50 -5.35 7.30
CA ALA A 990 19.36 -6.35 6.26
C ALA A 990 19.66 -5.78 4.85
N ASP A 991 19.96 -6.65 3.89
CA ASP A 991 20.13 -6.33 2.46
C ASP A 991 21.07 -5.14 2.18
N ALA A 992 22.27 -5.16 2.76
CA ALA A 992 23.30 -4.17 2.53
C ALA A 992 23.98 -4.38 1.15
N LYS A 993 24.13 -3.29 0.40
CA LYS A 993 24.76 -3.22 -0.93
C LYS A 993 25.69 -2.01 -0.98
N ILE A 994 26.76 -2.09 -1.75
CA ILE A 994 27.74 -1.00 -1.87
C ILE A 994 27.97 -0.65 -3.34
N TYR A 995 28.08 0.63 -3.64
CA TYR A 995 28.09 1.17 -4.98
C TYR A 995 29.28 2.11 -5.18
N LYS A 996 29.88 2.03 -6.37
CA LYS A 996 30.72 3.09 -6.92
C LYS A 996 29.82 4.14 -7.57
N MET A 997 29.91 5.37 -7.08
CA MET A 997 29.05 6.46 -7.51
C MET A 997 29.53 7.08 -8.83
N SER A 998 28.59 7.33 -9.73
CA SER A 998 28.83 8.08 -10.97
C SER A 998 28.58 9.59 -10.80
N VAL A 999 27.83 9.98 -9.77
CA VAL A 999 27.45 11.37 -9.49
C VAL A 999 27.81 11.73 -8.03
N PRO A 1000 29.05 12.14 -7.76
CA PRO A 1000 29.50 12.45 -6.40
C PRO A 1000 28.87 13.74 -5.83
N GLU A 1001 28.12 14.52 -6.61
CA GLU A 1001 27.40 15.70 -6.13
C GLU A 1001 26.15 15.36 -5.30
N VAL A 1002 25.61 14.14 -5.40
CA VAL A 1002 24.39 13.74 -4.68
C VAL A 1002 24.70 13.53 -3.19
N ARG A 1003 23.81 14.00 -2.32
CA ARG A 1003 23.83 13.86 -0.86
C ARG A 1003 22.53 13.18 -0.42
N TYR A 1004 22.65 12.19 0.46
CA TYR A 1004 21.56 11.40 1.04
C TYR A 1004 21.56 11.62 2.55
N ALA A 1005 21.00 12.75 3.02
CA ALA A 1005 21.29 13.22 4.38
C ALA A 1005 20.16 14.01 5.04
N SER A 1006 18.98 14.13 4.43
CA SER A 1006 17.87 14.80 5.10
C SER A 1006 16.59 14.05 4.84
N PRO A 1007 15.91 13.55 5.88
CA PRO A 1007 14.58 12.97 5.70
C PRO A 1007 13.65 13.99 5.04
N ASP A 1008 13.88 15.29 5.21
CA ASP A 1008 13.02 16.41 4.76
C ASP A 1008 13.23 16.85 3.31
N SER A 1009 14.20 16.28 2.60
CA SER A 1009 14.36 16.46 1.15
C SER A 1009 13.24 15.76 0.35
N SER A 1010 12.86 16.32 -0.80
CA SER A 1010 11.68 15.87 -1.59
C SER A 1010 11.80 14.43 -2.10
N GLY A 1011 13.03 14.01 -2.45
CA GLY A 1011 13.35 12.65 -2.88
C GLY A 1011 14.25 11.86 -1.90
N GLY A 1012 14.44 12.34 -0.67
CA GLY A 1012 15.40 11.76 0.28
C GLY A 1012 16.87 12.05 -0.07
N ALA A 1013 17.12 12.86 -1.10
CA ALA A 1013 18.44 13.30 -1.51
C ALA A 1013 18.40 14.71 -2.10
N TYR A 1014 19.57 15.35 -2.20
CA TYR A 1014 19.75 16.65 -2.86
C TYR A 1014 21.11 16.69 -3.58
N VAL A 1015 21.35 17.74 -4.35
CA VAL A 1015 22.62 17.99 -5.04
C VAL A 1015 23.39 19.10 -4.36
N GLU A 1016 24.63 18.81 -3.96
CA GLU A 1016 25.62 19.81 -3.57
C GLU A 1016 26.40 20.25 -4.83
N MET A 1017 25.92 21.29 -5.49
CA MET A 1017 26.48 21.81 -6.75
C MET A 1017 27.83 22.51 -6.50
N PRO A 1018 28.93 22.04 -7.12
CA PRO A 1018 30.26 22.64 -6.97
C PRO A 1018 30.33 24.11 -7.38
N THR A 1019 31.37 24.82 -6.93
CA THR A 1019 31.66 26.20 -7.31
C THR A 1019 31.84 26.32 -8.82
N SER A 1020 31.30 27.40 -9.39
CA SER A 1020 31.41 27.73 -10.82
C SER A 1020 30.85 26.67 -11.80
N GLN A 1021 30.15 25.63 -11.33
CA GLN A 1021 29.56 24.60 -12.19
C GLN A 1021 28.36 25.16 -12.97
N GLN A 1022 28.20 24.71 -14.22
CA GLN A 1022 27.04 25.00 -15.06
C GLN A 1022 26.51 23.70 -15.67
N LYS A 1023 25.22 23.45 -15.55
CA LYS A 1023 24.54 22.31 -16.19
C LYS A 1023 23.22 22.76 -16.80
N SER A 1024 22.87 22.14 -17.92
CA SER A 1024 21.57 22.30 -18.56
C SER A 1024 20.91 20.94 -18.69
N PHE A 1025 19.61 20.87 -18.41
CA PHE A 1025 18.84 19.63 -18.43
C PHE A 1025 17.59 19.81 -19.28
N GLU A 1026 17.23 18.79 -20.03
CA GLU A 1026 15.91 18.74 -20.68
C GLU A 1026 14.85 18.33 -19.63
N ILE A 1027 13.82 19.15 -19.48
CA ILE A 1027 12.66 18.86 -18.64
C ILE A 1027 11.38 18.83 -19.49
N LYS A 1028 10.35 18.12 -19.02
CA LYS A 1028 9.06 18.00 -19.73
C LYS A 1028 7.93 18.70 -18.99
N VAL A 1029 7.27 19.63 -19.68
CA VAL A 1029 6.08 20.33 -19.22
C VAL A 1029 4.83 19.73 -19.91
N PRO A 1030 3.84 19.20 -19.17
CA PRO A 1030 2.73 18.42 -19.73
C PRO A 1030 1.63 19.32 -20.29
N LYS A 1031 1.46 20.53 -19.73
CA LYS A 1031 0.41 21.47 -20.13
C LYS A 1031 1.02 22.86 -20.25
N ALA A 1032 0.62 23.61 -21.29
CA ALA A 1032 1.01 25.00 -21.40
C ALA A 1032 0.38 25.81 -20.26
N GLY A 1033 1.12 26.78 -19.73
CA GLY A 1033 0.61 27.55 -18.61
C GLY A 1033 1.59 28.58 -18.08
N VAL A 1034 1.11 29.28 -17.06
CA VAL A 1034 1.92 30.21 -16.27
C VAL A 1034 2.20 29.53 -14.94
N TYR A 1035 3.46 29.46 -14.57
CA TYR A 1035 3.94 28.72 -13.41
C TYR A 1035 4.66 29.66 -12.44
N ASP A 1036 4.38 29.50 -11.15
CA ASP A 1036 5.31 29.90 -10.10
C ASP A 1036 6.41 28.84 -10.00
N VAL A 1037 7.66 29.29 -9.97
CA VAL A 1037 8.81 28.40 -9.75
C VAL A 1037 9.13 28.43 -8.27
N MET A 1038 8.99 27.29 -7.62
CA MET A 1038 9.43 27.07 -6.25
C MET A 1038 10.78 26.38 -6.26
N LEU A 1039 11.68 26.82 -5.39
CA LEU A 1039 12.98 26.20 -5.14
C LEU A 1039 12.95 25.58 -3.75
N SER A 1040 13.16 24.26 -3.70
CA SER A 1040 13.58 23.57 -2.48
C SER A 1040 15.10 23.53 -2.41
N SER A 1041 15.66 23.89 -1.27
CA SER A 1041 17.11 23.93 -1.04
C SER A 1041 17.44 23.54 0.38
N VAL A 1042 18.61 22.92 0.56
CA VAL A 1042 19.14 22.52 1.87
C VAL A 1042 20.20 23.52 2.32
N ALA A 1043 20.17 23.97 3.57
CA ALA A 1043 21.18 24.87 4.09
C ALA A 1043 22.54 24.14 4.25
N ALA A 1044 23.63 24.78 3.84
CA ALA A 1044 24.98 24.20 3.90
C ALA A 1044 25.65 24.35 5.28
N GLY A 1045 25.18 25.27 6.12
CA GLY A 1045 25.85 25.70 7.37
C GLY A 1045 27.14 26.52 7.11
N GLY A 1046 27.39 27.58 7.90
CA GLY A 1046 28.63 28.36 7.79
C GLY A 1046 28.57 29.80 8.30
N ASP A 1047 29.71 30.50 8.22
CA ASP A 1047 30.06 31.76 8.90
C ASP A 1047 29.36 33.04 8.38
N GLY A 1048 28.24 32.91 7.66
CA GLY A 1048 27.37 34.04 7.31
C GLY A 1048 27.32 34.49 5.83
N ALA A 1049 27.99 33.80 4.90
CA ALA A 1049 27.84 34.03 3.46
C ALA A 1049 26.89 33.00 2.82
N ALA A 1050 25.72 33.44 2.35
CA ALA A 1050 24.75 32.57 1.69
C ALA A 1050 25.20 32.23 0.24
N PRO A 1051 25.32 30.94 -0.14
CA PRO A 1051 25.55 30.57 -1.53
C PRO A 1051 24.38 31.01 -2.43
N ASN A 1052 24.65 31.16 -3.72
CA ASN A 1052 23.63 31.52 -4.72
C ASN A 1052 23.51 30.41 -5.77
N VAL A 1053 22.34 30.31 -6.39
CA VAL A 1053 22.13 29.51 -7.60
C VAL A 1053 21.40 30.36 -8.64
N PHE A 1054 21.88 30.32 -9.88
CA PHE A 1054 21.17 30.84 -11.03
C PHE A 1054 20.25 29.75 -11.60
N ILE A 1055 18.98 30.10 -11.83
CA ILE A 1055 17.97 29.21 -12.41
C ILE A 1055 17.30 29.91 -13.58
N GLY A 1056 17.32 29.30 -14.76
CA GLY A 1056 16.69 29.79 -16.00
C GLY A 1056 15.97 28.69 -16.78
N PHE A 1057 15.04 29.10 -17.64
CA PHE A 1057 14.27 28.18 -18.50
C PHE A 1057 14.30 28.68 -19.94
N ASP A 1058 14.75 27.83 -20.86
CA ASP A 1058 15.00 28.18 -22.26
C ASP A 1058 15.77 29.52 -22.39
N ASP A 1059 15.42 30.33 -23.40
CA ASP A 1059 15.95 31.67 -23.61
C ASP A 1059 15.35 32.75 -22.66
N GLN A 1060 14.54 32.37 -21.66
CA GLN A 1060 13.95 33.33 -20.72
C GLN A 1060 14.99 33.81 -19.68
N ALA A 1061 14.88 35.06 -19.25
CA ALA A 1061 15.77 35.62 -18.24
C ALA A 1061 15.70 34.83 -16.92
N GLY A 1062 16.82 34.21 -16.52
CA GLY A 1062 16.93 33.48 -15.26
C GLY A 1062 17.12 34.40 -14.05
N ASN A 1063 17.09 33.81 -12.85
CA ASN A 1063 17.20 34.52 -11.58
C ASN A 1063 18.38 34.00 -10.77
N ASN A 1064 19.20 34.91 -10.23
CA ASN A 1064 20.14 34.59 -9.16
C ASN A 1064 19.38 34.53 -7.84
N VAL A 1065 19.36 33.36 -7.22
CA VAL A 1065 18.60 33.07 -6.00
C VAL A 1065 19.57 32.84 -4.85
N PRO A 1066 19.48 33.63 -3.76
CA PRO A 1066 20.20 33.34 -2.53
C PRO A 1066 19.60 32.14 -1.81
N LEU A 1067 20.46 31.18 -1.47
CA LEU A 1067 20.11 30.02 -0.67
C LEU A 1067 20.05 30.38 0.82
N PRO A 1068 19.34 29.60 1.66
CA PRO A 1068 19.19 29.89 3.08
C PRO A 1068 20.52 29.92 3.82
N ASN A 1069 20.68 30.91 4.68
CA ASN A 1069 21.71 30.93 5.72
C ASN A 1069 21.08 30.44 7.03
N ALA A 1070 21.01 29.13 7.19
CA ALA A 1070 20.43 28.42 8.32
C ALA A 1070 21.39 27.31 8.79
N PRO A 1071 21.17 26.70 9.97
CA PRO A 1071 21.86 25.47 10.37
C PRO A 1071 21.95 24.44 9.25
N ALA A 1072 23.07 23.72 9.18
CA ALA A 1072 23.30 22.72 8.14
C ALA A 1072 22.19 21.65 8.18
N GLY A 1073 21.62 21.32 7.01
CA GLY A 1073 20.56 20.32 6.87
C GLY A 1073 19.14 20.89 6.80
N ASP A 1074 18.93 22.15 7.20
CA ASP A 1074 17.60 22.77 7.16
C ASP A 1074 17.08 22.91 5.73
N VAL A 1075 15.89 22.37 5.46
CA VAL A 1075 15.25 22.42 4.15
C VAL A 1075 14.31 23.63 4.07
N SER A 1076 14.36 24.36 2.96
CA SER A 1076 13.48 25.52 2.73
C SER A 1076 12.82 25.46 1.36
N LEU A 1077 11.54 25.83 1.28
CA LEU A 1077 10.80 25.97 0.04
C LEU A 1077 10.42 27.44 -0.22
N LYS A 1078 10.94 28.03 -1.30
CA LYS A 1078 10.71 29.45 -1.63
C LYS A 1078 10.25 29.64 -3.06
N ARG A 1079 9.31 30.56 -3.27
CA ARG A 1079 8.95 31.02 -4.61
C ARG A 1079 10.00 31.98 -5.14
N ILE A 1080 10.61 31.65 -6.27
CA ILE A 1080 11.77 32.38 -6.81
C ILE A 1080 11.47 33.13 -8.10
N ALA A 1081 10.52 32.65 -8.90
CA ALA A 1081 10.24 33.20 -10.21
C ALA A 1081 8.81 32.91 -10.66
N LYS A 1082 8.42 33.53 -11.78
CA LYS A 1082 7.21 33.21 -12.51
C LYS A 1082 7.55 33.09 -13.99
N VAL A 1083 7.18 31.99 -14.61
CA VAL A 1083 7.53 31.65 -16.01
C VAL A 1083 6.29 31.27 -16.80
N THR A 1084 6.34 31.46 -18.13
CA THR A 1084 5.31 30.97 -19.05
C THR A 1084 5.94 29.88 -19.90
N LEU A 1085 5.39 28.67 -19.85
CA LEU A 1085 5.94 27.51 -20.54
C LEU A 1085 4.87 26.91 -21.44
N THR A 1086 5.28 26.40 -22.61
CA THR A 1086 4.42 25.62 -23.50
C THR A 1086 4.36 24.16 -23.01
N ALA A 1087 3.48 23.34 -23.61
CA ALA A 1087 3.57 21.90 -23.40
C ALA A 1087 4.72 21.35 -24.27
N GLY A 1088 5.56 20.47 -23.71
CA GLY A 1088 6.68 19.86 -24.43
C GLY A 1088 7.97 19.86 -23.63
N LYS A 1089 9.08 19.79 -24.37
CA LYS A 1089 10.45 19.80 -23.84
C LYS A 1089 10.92 21.24 -23.66
N HIS A 1090 11.61 21.50 -22.56
CA HIS A 1090 12.18 22.78 -22.19
C HIS A 1090 13.59 22.57 -21.62
N GLU A 1091 14.49 23.54 -21.79
CA GLU A 1091 15.80 23.51 -21.14
C GLU A 1091 15.74 24.19 -19.77
N LEU A 1092 16.22 23.50 -18.73
CA LEU A 1092 16.45 24.05 -17.40
C LEU A 1092 17.95 24.31 -17.23
N HIS A 1093 18.32 25.57 -17.02
CA HIS A 1093 19.70 26.00 -16.83
C HIS A 1093 19.98 26.23 -15.35
N LEU A 1094 20.94 25.49 -14.78
CA LEU A 1094 21.45 25.65 -13.42
C LEU A 1094 22.90 26.11 -13.47
N ASN A 1095 23.23 27.15 -12.71
CA ASN A 1095 24.60 27.66 -12.58
C ASN A 1095 24.87 28.07 -11.13
N ASN A 1096 26.02 27.64 -10.57
CA ASN A 1096 26.53 28.18 -9.32
C ASN A 1096 27.49 29.33 -9.62
N PRO A 1097 27.08 30.61 -9.48
CA PRO A 1097 27.92 31.76 -9.79
C PRO A 1097 29.03 32.03 -8.75
N SER A 1098 29.08 31.24 -7.67
CA SER A 1098 30.06 31.40 -6.59
C SER A 1098 31.33 30.60 -6.89
N ASP A 1099 32.48 31.25 -6.69
CA ASP A 1099 33.81 30.61 -6.80
C ASP A 1099 34.29 30.05 -5.44
N THR A 1100 33.57 30.33 -4.35
CA THR A 1100 34.02 29.98 -2.98
C THR A 1100 33.02 29.16 -2.17
N HIS A 1101 31.76 29.06 -2.61
CA HIS A 1101 30.71 28.35 -1.89
C HIS A 1101 29.94 27.40 -2.81
N LYS A 1102 29.67 26.18 -2.33
CA LYS A 1102 28.82 25.21 -3.02
C LYS A 1102 27.34 25.57 -2.86
N ALA A 1103 26.48 25.12 -3.77
CA ALA A 1103 25.05 25.41 -3.76
C ALA A 1103 24.24 24.12 -3.59
N ASN A 1104 23.52 24.01 -2.47
CA ASN A 1104 22.71 22.83 -2.14
C ASN A 1104 21.29 22.99 -2.68
N ILE A 1105 20.93 22.17 -3.66
CA ILE A 1105 19.66 22.25 -4.39
C ILE A 1105 18.97 20.90 -4.28
N ASP A 1106 17.73 20.90 -3.78
CA ASP A 1106 16.92 19.69 -3.59
C ASP A 1106 15.99 19.49 -4.79
N ALA A 1107 14.99 20.37 -4.92
CA ALA A 1107 13.97 20.25 -5.97
C ALA A 1107 13.61 21.61 -6.57
N ILE A 1108 13.14 21.59 -7.81
CA ILE A 1108 12.42 22.71 -8.43
C ILE A 1108 10.98 22.29 -8.66
N ILE A 1109 10.01 23.07 -8.15
CA ILE A 1109 8.59 22.78 -8.34
C ILE A 1109 7.98 23.82 -9.28
N LEU A 1110 7.46 23.34 -10.42
CA LEU A 1110 6.65 24.15 -11.32
C LEU A 1110 5.20 24.09 -10.85
N TYR A 1111 4.76 25.16 -10.20
CA TYR A 1111 3.39 25.30 -9.69
C TYR A 1111 2.52 26.10 -10.65
N PRO A 1112 1.50 25.51 -11.31
CA PRO A 1112 0.55 26.30 -12.08
C PRO A 1112 -0.06 27.40 -11.22
N VAL A 1113 -0.16 28.62 -11.73
CA VAL A 1113 -0.88 29.69 -11.02
C VAL A 1113 -2.36 29.36 -10.81
N GLU A 1114 -2.88 28.42 -11.60
CA GLU A 1114 -4.17 27.78 -11.39
C GLU A 1114 -3.99 26.27 -11.50
N SER A 1115 -3.87 25.59 -10.38
CA SER A 1115 -3.94 24.13 -10.38
C SER A 1115 -5.40 23.69 -10.40
N SER A 1116 -5.73 22.62 -11.12
CA SER A 1116 -7.12 22.19 -11.26
C SER A 1116 -7.28 20.69 -11.50
N VAL A 1117 -8.47 20.19 -11.20
CA VAL A 1117 -8.93 18.85 -11.55
C VAL A 1117 -10.36 18.90 -12.06
N VAL A 1118 -10.68 18.08 -13.07
CA VAL A 1118 -12.03 17.88 -13.60
C VAL A 1118 -12.49 16.47 -13.25
N ILE A 1119 -13.57 16.39 -12.51
CA ILE A 1119 -14.21 15.14 -12.12
C ILE A 1119 -15.46 14.93 -12.96
N SER A 1120 -15.60 13.73 -13.52
CA SER A 1120 -16.83 13.29 -14.18
C SER A 1120 -17.55 12.30 -13.27
N THR A 1121 -18.80 12.59 -12.92
CA THR A 1121 -19.68 11.66 -12.19
C THR A 1121 -20.31 10.64 -13.14
N LEU A 1122 -20.94 9.61 -12.59
CA LEU A 1122 -21.54 8.50 -13.37
C LEU A 1122 -22.63 8.95 -14.36
N ASP A 1123 -23.33 10.05 -14.06
CA ASP A 1123 -24.33 10.66 -14.95
C ASP A 1123 -23.71 11.52 -16.07
N GLY A 1124 -22.38 11.60 -16.14
CA GLY A 1124 -21.64 12.41 -17.11
C GLY A 1124 -21.50 13.88 -16.72
N THR A 1125 -21.98 14.30 -15.55
CA THR A 1125 -21.79 15.67 -15.08
C THR A 1125 -20.32 15.94 -14.81
N GLN A 1126 -19.79 17.03 -15.38
CA GLN A 1126 -18.41 17.47 -15.18
C GLN A 1126 -18.34 18.65 -14.22
N THR A 1127 -17.52 18.50 -13.18
CA THR A 1127 -17.18 19.56 -12.23
C THR A 1127 -15.68 19.78 -12.22
N GLN A 1128 -15.27 21.03 -12.46
CA GLN A 1128 -13.91 21.49 -12.33
C GLN A 1128 -13.69 22.17 -10.97
N VAL A 1129 -12.66 21.72 -10.27
CA VAL A 1129 -12.11 22.39 -9.09
C VAL A 1129 -10.88 23.16 -9.53
N VAL A 1130 -10.80 24.45 -9.21
CA VAL A 1130 -9.65 25.29 -9.54
C VAL A 1130 -9.14 26.00 -8.29
N ARG A 1131 -7.89 25.71 -7.93
CA ARG A 1131 -7.12 26.46 -6.94
C ARG A 1131 -6.42 27.61 -7.64
N ASP A 1132 -7.04 28.79 -7.59
CA ASP A 1132 -6.52 30.01 -8.21
C ASP A 1132 -5.60 30.75 -7.23
N SER A 1133 -4.29 30.67 -7.48
CA SER A 1133 -3.29 31.29 -6.61
C SER A 1133 -3.11 32.80 -6.83
N VAL A 1134 -3.67 33.35 -7.92
CA VAL A 1134 -3.69 34.80 -8.19
C VAL A 1134 -4.82 35.46 -7.44
N SER A 1135 -6.01 34.85 -7.48
CA SER A 1135 -7.19 35.36 -6.77
C SER A 1135 -7.19 34.94 -5.31
N GLY A 1136 -6.45 33.91 -4.92
CA GLY A 1136 -6.46 33.39 -3.56
C GLY A 1136 -7.78 32.69 -3.22
N THR A 1137 -8.25 31.82 -4.11
CA THR A 1137 -9.57 31.18 -3.97
C THR A 1137 -9.55 29.73 -4.46
N LEU A 1138 -10.44 28.92 -3.88
CA LEU A 1138 -10.83 27.62 -4.41
C LEU A 1138 -12.21 27.73 -5.08
N PHE A 1139 -12.24 27.58 -6.39
CA PHE A 1139 -13.46 27.52 -7.21
C PHE A 1139 -13.91 26.07 -7.40
N VAL A 1140 -15.22 25.85 -7.38
CA VAL A 1140 -15.86 24.55 -7.69
C VAL A 1140 -17.10 24.84 -8.52
N GLY A 1141 -17.16 24.33 -9.75
CA GLY A 1141 -18.27 24.53 -10.68
C GLY A 1141 -18.02 23.79 -11.99
N THR A 1142 -18.81 24.05 -13.03
CA THR A 1142 -18.59 23.43 -14.35
C THR A 1142 -17.32 23.98 -15.04
N PRO A 1143 -16.72 23.24 -15.99
CA PRO A 1143 -15.59 23.77 -16.78
C PRO A 1143 -15.91 25.08 -17.52
N VAL A 1144 -17.17 25.28 -17.93
CA VAL A 1144 -17.64 26.51 -18.59
C VAL A 1144 -17.65 27.69 -17.61
N GLU A 1145 -18.18 27.48 -16.40
CA GLU A 1145 -18.17 28.50 -15.35
C GLU A 1145 -16.74 28.83 -14.91
N ALA A 1146 -15.87 27.81 -14.81
CA ALA A 1146 -14.46 28.03 -14.55
C ALA A 1146 -13.88 28.96 -15.64
N ALA A 1147 -13.99 28.61 -16.92
CA ALA A 1147 -13.43 29.43 -18.01
C ALA A 1147 -14.01 30.86 -18.08
N ALA A 1148 -15.26 31.07 -17.67
CA ALA A 1148 -15.93 32.37 -17.70
C ALA A 1148 -15.63 33.26 -16.48
N ARG A 1149 -14.97 32.74 -15.43
CA ARG A 1149 -14.77 33.47 -14.18
C ARG A 1149 -13.80 34.64 -14.32
N ASP A 1150 -14.03 35.66 -13.50
CA ASP A 1150 -13.01 36.69 -13.31
C ASP A 1150 -11.94 36.20 -12.34
N ARG A 1151 -10.69 36.58 -12.60
CA ARG A 1151 -9.59 36.56 -11.63
C ARG A 1151 -9.49 37.91 -10.96
N ILE A 1152 -9.40 37.95 -9.64
CA ILE A 1152 -9.37 39.18 -8.85
C ILE A 1152 -8.14 39.16 -7.94
N SER A 1153 -7.09 39.86 -8.36
CA SER A 1153 -5.95 40.12 -7.48
C SER A 1153 -6.25 41.33 -6.60
N ILE A 1154 -6.00 41.21 -5.30
CA ILE A 1154 -6.09 42.32 -4.35
C ILE A 1154 -4.66 42.68 -3.95
N ASN A 1155 -4.28 43.95 -4.13
CA ASN A 1155 -2.97 44.43 -3.69
C ASN A 1155 -2.90 44.30 -2.17
N MET A 1156 -1.84 43.67 -1.65
CA MET A 1156 -1.69 43.46 -0.20
C MET A 1156 -1.88 44.78 0.56
N PRO A 1157 -2.94 44.91 1.38
CA PRO A 1157 -3.16 46.10 2.19
C PRO A 1157 -2.15 46.23 3.34
N MET A 1158 -2.05 47.44 3.89
CA MET A 1158 -1.13 47.79 4.99
C MET A 1158 -1.26 46.84 6.20
N ASN A 1159 -0.13 46.41 6.76
CA ASN A 1159 -0.08 45.74 8.07
C ASN A 1159 -0.34 46.74 9.22
N GLY A 1160 -1.02 46.28 10.28
CA GLY A 1160 -1.20 47.08 11.51
C GLY A 1160 -2.36 48.07 11.46
N VAL A 1161 -3.51 47.66 10.91
CA VAL A 1161 -4.72 48.49 10.83
C VAL A 1161 -5.48 48.43 12.16
N ARG A 1162 -6.17 49.50 12.53
CA ARG A 1162 -7.00 49.56 13.76
C ARG A 1162 -8.49 49.47 13.44
N GLY A 1163 -9.28 48.93 14.38
CA GLY A 1163 -10.74 49.04 14.33
C GLY A 1163 -11.18 50.50 14.25
N GLY A 1164 -12.19 50.81 13.42
CA GLY A 1164 -12.64 52.18 13.18
C GLY A 1164 -11.83 52.95 12.12
N GLN A 1165 -10.68 52.43 11.67
CA GLN A 1165 -9.87 53.07 10.65
C GLN A 1165 -10.49 52.92 9.25
N LYS A 1166 -10.40 53.99 8.45
CA LYS A 1166 -10.70 53.94 7.02
C LYS A 1166 -9.53 53.31 6.26
N VAL A 1167 -9.77 52.19 5.60
CA VAL A 1167 -8.80 51.49 4.74
C VAL A 1167 -9.07 51.77 3.27
N THR A 1168 -8.00 51.84 2.49
CA THR A 1168 -8.04 51.92 1.03
C THR A 1168 -7.57 50.59 0.46
N LEU A 1169 -8.42 49.92 -0.29
CA LEU A 1169 -8.15 48.63 -0.92
C LEU A 1169 -8.16 48.81 -2.43
N SER A 1170 -7.15 48.26 -3.10
CA SER A 1170 -7.04 48.31 -4.55
C SER A 1170 -6.66 46.93 -5.08
N GLY A 1171 -6.90 46.71 -6.36
CA GLY A 1171 -6.61 45.45 -7.00
C GLY A 1171 -6.90 45.48 -8.48
N LYS A 1172 -6.80 44.33 -9.14
CA LYS A 1172 -7.02 44.19 -10.57
C LYS A 1172 -7.91 42.99 -10.87
N VAL A 1173 -8.88 43.22 -11.75
CA VAL A 1173 -9.76 42.19 -12.32
C VAL A 1173 -9.32 41.88 -13.75
N THR A 1174 -9.09 40.59 -14.02
CA THR A 1174 -8.84 40.05 -15.36
C THR A 1174 -9.80 38.90 -15.65
N ASN A 1175 -10.03 38.56 -16.92
CA ASN A 1175 -10.68 37.29 -17.26
C ASN A 1175 -9.71 36.11 -17.10
N ALA A 1176 -10.18 34.88 -17.33
CA ALA A 1176 -9.35 33.67 -17.28
C ALA A 1176 -8.15 33.69 -18.26
N ALA A 1177 -8.21 34.47 -19.35
CA ALA A 1177 -7.09 34.67 -20.28
C ALA A 1177 -6.10 35.75 -19.82
N GLY A 1178 -6.29 36.36 -18.64
CA GLY A 1178 -5.42 37.42 -18.10
C GLY A 1178 -5.67 38.81 -18.68
N LYS A 1179 -6.71 39.00 -19.50
CA LYS A 1179 -7.09 40.31 -20.07
C LYS A 1179 -7.86 41.13 -19.05
N ALA A 1180 -7.51 42.42 -18.92
CA ALA A 1180 -8.19 43.36 -18.04
C ALA A 1180 -9.70 43.49 -18.35
N VAL A 1181 -10.52 43.58 -17.30
CA VAL A 1181 -11.98 43.72 -17.41
C VAL A 1181 -12.40 45.13 -16.96
N SER A 1182 -12.93 45.96 -17.88
CA SER A 1182 -13.32 47.35 -17.60
C SER A 1182 -14.77 47.50 -17.10
N GLY A 1183 -15.04 48.55 -16.33
CA GLY A 1183 -16.38 48.98 -15.91
C GLY A 1183 -17.11 48.04 -14.94
N LYS A 1184 -16.44 47.01 -14.44
CA LYS A 1184 -17.04 45.96 -13.60
C LYS A 1184 -17.14 46.42 -12.17
N THR A 1185 -18.31 46.22 -11.56
CA THR A 1185 -18.51 46.50 -10.14
C THR A 1185 -17.82 45.45 -9.28
N VAL A 1186 -16.97 45.89 -8.36
CA VAL A 1186 -16.28 45.06 -7.37
C VAL A 1186 -16.83 45.38 -6.00
N THR A 1187 -17.29 44.38 -5.25
CA THR A 1187 -17.69 44.54 -3.85
C THR A 1187 -16.59 43.97 -2.97
N VAL A 1188 -16.04 44.77 -2.06
CA VAL A 1188 -15.01 44.34 -1.11
C VAL A 1188 -15.61 44.28 0.28
N THR A 1189 -15.41 43.15 0.97
CA THR A 1189 -15.95 42.83 2.29
C THR A 1189 -14.82 42.48 3.26
N ILE A 1190 -14.92 42.99 4.49
CA ILE A 1190 -14.05 42.64 5.62
C ILE A 1190 -14.93 42.47 6.86
N GLY A 1191 -14.94 41.26 7.45
CA GLY A 1191 -15.93 40.92 8.47
C GLY A 1191 -17.35 41.19 7.97
N ASN A 1192 -18.11 42.02 8.70
CA ASN A 1192 -19.51 42.34 8.38
C ASN A 1192 -19.70 43.66 7.60
N VAL A 1193 -18.63 44.30 7.13
CA VAL A 1193 -18.70 45.57 6.38
C VAL A 1193 -18.28 45.39 4.93
N SER A 1194 -18.98 46.06 4.02
CA SER A 1194 -18.67 46.02 2.59
C SER A 1194 -18.73 47.38 1.91
N ALA A 1195 -17.98 47.55 0.84
CA ALA A 1195 -17.99 48.74 -0.01
C ALA A 1195 -17.79 48.36 -1.48
N LYS A 1196 -18.24 49.22 -2.39
CA LYS A 1196 -18.23 48.95 -3.84
C LYS A 1196 -17.31 49.93 -4.58
N GLY A 1197 -16.66 49.44 -5.62
CA GLY A 1197 -15.88 50.21 -6.58
C GLY A 1197 -16.15 49.74 -8.01
N LYS A 1198 -15.57 50.42 -9.00
CA LYS A 1198 -15.60 49.98 -10.41
C LYS A 1198 -14.19 49.82 -10.95
N THR A 1199 -14.00 48.88 -11.87
CA THR A 1199 -12.73 48.73 -12.59
C THR A 1199 -12.57 49.82 -13.65
N THR A 1200 -11.34 50.31 -13.79
CA THR A 1200 -10.89 51.16 -14.90
C THR A 1200 -10.69 50.34 -16.17
N ASP A 1201 -10.33 50.98 -17.29
CA ASP A 1201 -9.98 50.30 -18.55
C ASP A 1201 -8.77 49.36 -18.44
N LYS A 1202 -7.95 49.55 -17.41
CA LYS A 1202 -6.82 48.66 -17.07
C LYS A 1202 -7.21 47.53 -16.12
N GLY A 1203 -8.50 47.40 -15.80
CA GLY A 1203 -9.05 46.41 -14.87
C GLY A 1203 -8.80 46.75 -13.39
N VAL A 1204 -8.24 47.92 -13.09
CA VAL A 1204 -7.87 48.32 -11.72
C VAL A 1204 -9.07 48.87 -10.98
N PHE A 1205 -9.31 48.44 -9.75
CA PHE A 1205 -10.34 49.00 -8.86
C PHE A 1205 -9.72 49.65 -7.62
N THR A 1206 -10.45 50.55 -6.98
CA THR A 1206 -10.13 51.10 -5.66
C THR A 1206 -11.42 51.26 -4.86
N VAL A 1207 -11.40 50.84 -3.61
CA VAL A 1207 -12.51 50.87 -2.67
C VAL A 1207 -12.04 51.46 -1.34
N PHE A 1208 -12.89 52.30 -0.75
CA PHE A 1208 -12.66 52.85 0.58
C PHE A 1208 -13.67 52.24 1.56
N LEU A 1209 -13.19 51.66 2.65
CA LEU A 1209 -14.01 50.96 3.64
C LEU A 1209 -13.60 51.39 5.04
N THR A 1210 -14.56 51.66 5.93
CA THR A 1210 -14.27 51.92 7.35
C THR A 1210 -14.49 50.64 8.14
N LEU A 1211 -13.45 50.17 8.85
CA LEU A 1211 -13.53 48.96 9.67
C LEU A 1211 -14.39 49.21 10.91
N GLN A 1212 -15.07 48.17 11.41
CA GLN A 1212 -15.80 48.29 12.67
C GLN A 1212 -14.83 48.45 13.85
N PRO A 1213 -15.08 49.37 14.80
CA PRO A 1213 -14.27 49.48 16.01
C PRO A 1213 -14.23 48.20 16.86
N THR A 1214 -15.30 47.40 16.79
CA THR A 1214 -15.50 46.15 17.55
C THR A 1214 -14.93 44.91 16.87
N LEU A 1215 -14.25 45.06 15.72
CA LEU A 1215 -13.63 43.92 15.04
C LEU A 1215 -12.50 43.35 15.90
N ALA A 1216 -12.47 42.04 16.10
CA ALA A 1216 -11.48 41.39 16.96
C ALA A 1216 -10.04 41.63 16.45
N LEU A 1217 -9.07 41.64 17.36
CA LEU A 1217 -7.66 41.66 17.00
C LEU A 1217 -7.26 40.34 16.31
N GLY A 1218 -6.28 40.41 15.40
CA GLY A 1218 -5.81 39.25 14.64
C GLY A 1218 -5.98 39.42 13.13
N GLN A 1219 -5.93 38.32 12.40
CA GLN A 1219 -6.04 38.32 10.95
C GLN A 1219 -7.48 38.13 10.49
N HIS A 1220 -7.93 39.01 9.60
CA HIS A 1220 -9.27 38.97 8.98
C HIS A 1220 -9.16 38.82 7.47
N ARG A 1221 -10.05 38.00 6.91
CA ARG A 1221 -10.15 37.81 5.47
C ARG A 1221 -10.73 39.05 4.81
N VAL A 1222 -10.10 39.48 3.73
CA VAL A 1222 -10.63 40.45 2.78
C VAL A 1222 -11.14 39.68 1.58
N THR A 1223 -12.41 39.86 1.22
CA THR A 1223 -13.01 39.22 0.05
C THR A 1223 -13.47 40.27 -0.94
N ALA A 1224 -13.00 40.19 -2.18
CA ALA A 1224 -13.47 41.00 -3.30
C ALA A 1224 -14.29 40.10 -4.24
N THR A 1225 -15.51 40.51 -4.59
CA THR A 1225 -16.36 39.76 -5.52
C THR A 1225 -16.80 40.63 -6.70
N THR A 1226 -16.92 40.00 -7.85
CA THR A 1226 -17.69 40.50 -8.99
C THR A 1226 -18.91 39.61 -9.20
N GLY A 1227 -19.72 39.89 -10.23
CA GLY A 1227 -20.82 38.99 -10.60
C GLY A 1227 -20.36 37.61 -11.11
N THR A 1228 -19.07 37.41 -11.38
CA THR A 1228 -18.55 36.17 -11.99
C THR A 1228 -17.23 35.69 -11.38
N GLY A 1229 -16.76 36.25 -10.25
CA GLY A 1229 -15.50 35.85 -9.65
C GLY A 1229 -15.32 36.35 -8.22
N GLU A 1230 -14.39 35.74 -7.52
CA GLU A 1230 -14.00 36.07 -6.14
C GLU A 1230 -12.48 36.16 -6.06
N GLY A 1231 -11.96 37.04 -5.21
CA GLY A 1231 -10.57 37.06 -4.79
C GLY A 1231 -10.47 37.33 -3.29
N THR A 1232 -9.46 36.77 -2.64
CA THR A 1232 -9.23 36.96 -1.21
C THR A 1232 -7.79 37.35 -0.88
N THR A 1233 -7.64 38.10 0.20
CA THR A 1233 -6.35 38.41 0.85
C THR A 1233 -6.60 38.60 2.34
N TRP A 1234 -5.59 39.05 3.08
CA TRP A 1234 -5.64 39.17 4.54
C TRP A 1234 -5.21 40.55 5.02
N ILE A 1235 -5.85 41.04 6.08
CA ILE A 1235 -5.38 42.18 6.87
C ILE A 1235 -5.11 41.76 8.30
N SER A 1236 -4.17 42.43 8.96
CA SER A 1236 -3.89 42.24 10.38
C SER A 1236 -4.38 43.43 11.20
N LEU A 1237 -5.27 43.19 12.16
CA LEU A 1237 -5.72 44.18 13.12
C LEU A 1237 -4.89 44.14 14.40
N THR A 1238 -4.33 45.29 14.79
CA THR A 1238 -3.50 45.45 15.99
C THR A 1238 -4.15 46.40 17.01
N GLY A 1239 -3.92 46.15 18.30
CA GLY A 1239 -4.42 47.01 19.38
C GLY A 1239 -3.78 48.42 19.37
N ASN A 1240 -4.37 49.36 20.10
CA ASN A 1240 -3.75 50.66 20.35
C ASN A 1240 -2.47 50.46 21.16
N HIS A 1241 -1.30 50.76 20.59
CA HIS A 1241 -0.11 51.03 21.41
C HIS A 1241 -0.36 52.32 22.20
N SER A 1242 -0.86 52.18 23.43
CA SER A 1242 -0.78 53.19 24.47
C SER A 1242 -0.09 52.59 25.68
N LYS A 1243 1.25 52.76 25.69
CA LYS A 1243 2.26 52.50 26.74
C LYS A 1243 2.43 51.07 27.28
N PRO A 1244 3.68 50.65 27.56
CA PRO A 1244 3.97 49.41 28.27
C PRO A 1244 3.72 49.62 29.77
N ASP A 1245 3.00 48.69 30.39
CA ASP A 1245 2.99 48.46 31.83
C ASP A 1245 3.62 47.08 32.10
#